data_AF-A0A532CVU4-F1
#
_entry.id   AF-A0A532CVU4-F1
#
_cell.length_a   1.000
_cell.length_b   1.000
_cell.length_c   1.000
_cell.angle_alpha   90.00
_cell.angle_beta   90.00
_cell.angle_gamma   90.00
#
_symmetry.space_group_name_H-M   'P 1'
#
loop_
_entity.id
_entity.type
_entity.pdbx_description
1 polymer ?
#
loop_
_entity_poly.entity_id
_entity_poly.type
_entity_poly.pdbx_seq_one_letter_code
_entity_poly.pdbx_strand_id
1 'polypeptide(L)'
;MEQTASILQSPADVARHRLAFLRSSTIVLCLCVTAFGGPSIVTGAATPPPIPLFSETPSTVPPAIAQTLPAPQRLKRWVRQQRTMTINPAALDVMNRPRAEAQTDVTLNLFDADPRTLDLDQPREHPKQTKVWRGRLRGEMESDVTLVTRGTTMAGTILSNQHLYKIEATGGNLHRLIEIDEAALPPDHHPIVVAGDDPVAVPPTGGASQQTDATAAAAGDSIVDLLVVYTSTARTQEGGQAAIEALIALGVDSANQAYSNSQIAMQLRLVHTAEVAYTESGAIDTDLTRLRSTTDGILDQVHQLRDQHKADLVALIVDNGGNSCGIAYVMTNGPRASFASAAFSVTARDCIANDTLAHELGHNMGNAHDRATGGTGAFAYSYGYRDEVGRFRTVMAYACPTVSCPRVKYFSNPRLLYNGRPLGIDHIVGPTGHVIGIDMTDTMLAIARKHAPIVATNLGYPTSNVEFRKGMADAIPVVDGTIDLIISNCVINLAPDKRKVFREMFRVAKPGGRFTISDIVADQPVPQYLAHDAEKWGDCLSGALTLTDYIAGMVGAGFLGIHLIKASPWQSIDGIHFFSVTLTGYKLPASAPVSDVRYATLRGPFSRVVDELGTAYFRGIPQPVTPDIVCLLSQAPLASHFILSSSPLWLDRADDRWMAIYPANTPCTWQGHFALFAGPFIEAADDDHHVYRRGEPVEICSKTLTVLEADGYAPHFAIINRAGRNVSGDAVTCSPTGNCC
;
A
#
# COMPACT_ATOMS: atom_id res chain seq x y z
N MET A 1 -45.59 52.45 4.34
CA MET A 1 -46.69 51.71 4.97
C MET A 1 -46.04 50.64 5.84
N GLU A 2 -45.53 51.02 7.03
CA GLU A 2 -46.25 50.97 8.33
C GLU A 2 -46.82 49.56 8.60
N GLN A 3 -46.51 48.87 9.71
CA GLN A 3 -46.42 49.37 11.10
C GLN A 3 -45.70 48.35 12.04
N THR A 4 -44.83 48.86 12.92
CA THR A 4 -44.64 48.58 14.39
C THR A 4 -44.46 47.14 14.92
N ALA A 5 -43.52 46.71 15.80
CA ALA A 5 -42.58 47.24 16.82
C ALA A 5 -42.88 46.68 18.24
N SER A 6 -41.88 46.07 18.92
CA SER A 6 -41.65 45.86 20.38
C SER A 6 -40.83 44.56 20.56
N ILE A 7 -39.51 44.53 20.77
CA ILE A 7 -38.62 44.94 21.89
C ILE A 7 -38.96 44.28 23.23
N LEU A 8 -38.08 43.37 23.69
CA LEU A 8 -37.60 43.24 25.08
C LEU A 8 -36.25 42.48 25.14
N GLN A 9 -35.19 43.28 25.35
CA GLN A 9 -34.00 43.11 26.20
C GLN A 9 -33.08 41.85 26.13
N SER A 10 -31.79 42.15 25.88
CA SER A 10 -30.55 41.36 26.04
C SER A 10 -30.12 41.33 27.54
N PRO A 11 -29.01 40.66 27.99
CA PRO A 11 -27.61 40.70 27.46
C PRO A 11 -26.94 39.29 27.45
N ALA A 12 -25.73 38.97 27.00
CA ALA A 12 -24.54 39.63 26.44
C ALA A 12 -23.67 38.53 25.78
N ASP A 13 -22.78 38.94 24.88
CA ASP A 13 -21.52 38.30 24.43
C ASP A 13 -21.60 36.87 23.84
N VAL A 14 -21.25 36.62 22.58
CA VAL A 14 -19.88 36.72 22.04
C VAL A 14 -19.91 37.14 20.56
N ALA A 15 -19.21 38.24 20.26
CA ALA A 15 -19.00 38.74 18.91
C ALA A 15 -18.13 37.78 18.08
N ARG A 16 -18.69 37.32 16.95
CA ARG A 16 -17.93 36.79 15.82
C ARG A 16 -17.12 37.93 15.21
N HIS A 17 -15.79 37.82 15.21
CA HIS A 17 -14.93 38.63 14.35
C HIS A 17 -14.41 37.80 13.19
N ARG A 18 -14.89 38.18 12.01
CA ARG A 18 -14.23 37.93 10.72
C ARG A 18 -12.90 38.68 10.71
N LEU A 19 -11.81 37.97 10.46
CA LEU A 19 -10.55 38.51 9.92
C LEU A 19 -10.18 37.59 8.76
N ALA A 20 -10.44 37.99 7.51
CA ALA A 20 -9.57 38.84 6.70
C ALA A 20 -8.19 38.19 6.50
N PHE A 21 -8.07 37.42 5.42
CA PHE A 21 -6.79 37.01 4.84
C PHE A 21 -6.05 38.27 4.38
N LEU A 22 -5.16 38.78 5.22
CA LEU A 22 -4.14 39.74 4.82
C LEU A 22 -2.97 38.97 4.22
N ARG A 23 -2.71 39.26 2.94
CA ARG A 23 -1.41 39.08 2.31
C ARG A 23 -0.36 39.75 3.19
N SER A 24 0.66 39.02 3.61
CA SER A 24 1.93 39.60 4.02
C SER A 24 3.05 38.71 3.51
N SER A 25 3.71 39.23 2.48
CA SER A 25 5.00 38.79 2.00
C SER A 25 6.02 39.01 3.11
N THR A 26 6.42 37.96 3.82
CA THR A 26 7.60 38.01 4.69
C THR A 26 8.78 37.46 3.91
N ILE A 27 9.54 38.38 3.32
CA ILE A 27 10.91 38.15 2.86
C ILE A 27 11.77 38.05 4.12
N VAL A 28 12.36 36.88 4.38
CA VAL A 28 13.42 36.74 5.39
C VAL A 28 14.74 37.12 4.72
N LEU A 29 15.18 38.36 4.97
CA LEU A 29 16.51 38.84 4.61
C LEU A 29 17.50 38.37 5.69
N CYS A 30 18.30 37.35 5.39
CA CYS A 30 19.42 36.93 6.24
C CYS A 30 20.56 37.96 6.12
N LEU A 31 20.64 38.88 7.08
CA LEU A 31 21.80 39.74 7.31
C LEU A 31 22.82 38.96 8.14
N CYS A 32 23.84 38.38 7.49
CA CYS A 32 25.03 37.91 8.18
C CYS A 32 25.83 39.11 8.70
N VAL A 33 25.68 39.42 9.98
CA VAL A 33 26.61 40.28 10.72
C VAL A 33 27.73 39.38 11.25
N THR A 34 28.91 39.50 10.66
CA THR A 34 30.15 38.92 11.18
C THR A 34 30.60 39.70 12.40
N ALA A 35 30.11 39.31 13.59
CA ALA A 35 30.69 39.74 14.85
C ALA A 35 31.83 38.79 15.23
N PHE A 36 33.08 39.24 15.06
CA PHE A 36 34.25 38.62 15.69
C PHE A 36 34.16 38.83 17.21
N GLY A 37 33.62 37.84 17.92
CA GLY A 37 33.69 37.71 19.38
C GLY A 37 34.65 36.60 19.75
N GLY A 38 35.68 36.92 20.56
CA GLY A 38 36.71 35.98 21.01
C GLY A 38 36.17 34.80 21.82
N PRO A 39 36.98 33.73 21.99
CA PRO A 39 36.53 32.47 22.55
C PRO A 39 36.18 32.64 24.03
N SER A 40 34.88 32.61 24.32
CA SER A 40 34.42 32.25 25.67
C SER A 40 34.36 30.73 25.73
N ILE A 41 35.19 30.14 26.60
CA ILE A 41 35.16 28.71 26.91
C ILE A 41 33.83 28.46 27.62
N VAL A 42 32.83 28.04 26.86
CA VAL A 42 31.66 27.35 27.43
C VAL A 42 32.14 25.94 27.71
N THR A 43 32.33 25.63 29.00
CA THR A 43 32.42 24.24 29.45
C THR A 43 31.10 23.57 29.10
N GLY A 44 31.06 22.89 27.95
CA GLY A 44 29.94 22.02 27.60
C GLY A 44 29.83 20.97 28.69
N ALA A 45 28.70 20.95 29.41
CA ALA A 45 28.35 19.81 30.23
C ALA A 45 28.39 18.58 29.32
N ALA A 46 29.26 17.62 29.61
CA ALA A 46 29.34 16.38 28.87
C ALA A 46 27.95 15.72 28.93
N THR A 47 27.33 15.47 27.78
CA THR A 47 26.12 14.66 27.71
C THR A 47 26.39 13.32 28.40
N PRO A 48 25.58 12.94 29.40
CA PRO A 48 25.77 11.68 30.10
C PRO A 48 25.75 10.52 29.09
N PRO A 49 26.55 9.46 29.32
CA PRO A 49 26.65 8.34 28.39
C PRO A 49 25.27 7.68 28.21
N PRO A 50 24.94 7.20 27.00
CA PRO A 50 23.67 6.54 26.73
C PRO A 50 23.53 5.26 27.55
N ILE A 51 22.30 4.95 27.95
CA ILE A 51 21.98 3.76 28.74
C ILE A 51 21.26 2.74 27.85
N PRO A 52 21.77 1.50 27.74
CA PRO A 52 21.09 0.49 26.94
C PRO A 52 19.79 0.05 27.63
N LEU A 53 18.70 -0.09 26.87
CA LEU A 53 17.39 -0.57 27.32
C LEU A 53 17.49 -1.95 27.97
N PHE A 54 18.39 -2.78 27.45
CA PHE A 54 18.61 -4.14 27.90
C PHE A 54 20.04 -4.30 28.43
N SER A 55 20.16 -5.05 29.52
CA SER A 55 21.43 -5.53 30.05
C SER A 55 21.68 -6.94 29.51
N GLU A 56 22.91 -7.20 29.03
CA GLU A 56 23.32 -8.55 28.67
C GLU A 56 23.34 -9.44 29.91
N THR A 57 22.66 -10.59 29.82
CA THR A 57 22.80 -11.64 30.83
C THR A 57 24.21 -12.21 30.74
N PRO A 58 25.00 -12.27 31.85
CA PRO A 58 26.29 -12.92 31.81
C PRO A 58 26.10 -14.38 31.35
N SER A 59 26.88 -14.76 30.35
CA SER A 59 27.03 -16.15 29.93
C SER A 59 27.59 -16.96 31.11
N THR A 60 26.70 -17.49 31.95
CA THR A 60 27.08 -18.50 32.94
C THR A 60 26.97 -19.88 32.32
N VAL A 61 27.69 -20.08 31.21
CA VAL A 61 28.06 -21.43 30.76
C VAL A 61 29.48 -21.67 31.26
N PRO A 62 29.68 -22.40 32.37
CA PRO A 62 31.00 -22.94 32.69
C PRO A 62 31.40 -23.91 31.57
N PRO A 63 32.67 -23.96 31.16
CA PRO A 63 33.10 -24.94 30.16
C PRO A 63 32.94 -26.35 30.74
N ALA A 64 32.11 -27.14 30.07
CA ALA A 64 31.98 -28.60 30.11
C ALA A 64 31.68 -29.28 31.47
N ILE A 65 30.40 -29.60 31.71
CA ILE A 65 29.98 -30.94 32.13
C ILE A 65 28.73 -31.31 31.31
N ALA A 66 28.80 -32.43 30.59
CA ALA A 66 27.70 -33.00 29.83
C ALA A 66 26.54 -33.40 30.75
N GLN A 67 25.65 -32.45 31.06
CA GLN A 67 24.28 -32.76 31.44
C GLN A 67 23.47 -32.72 30.15
N THR A 68 22.66 -33.76 29.94
CA THR A 68 21.72 -33.90 28.82
C THR A 68 20.91 -32.62 28.66
N LEU A 69 21.34 -31.76 27.75
CA LEU A 69 20.59 -30.60 27.31
C LEU A 69 19.26 -31.14 26.76
N PRO A 70 18.10 -30.58 27.17
CA PRO A 70 16.85 -30.89 26.49
C PRO A 70 17.05 -30.64 24.99
N ALA A 71 16.51 -31.52 24.15
CA ALA A 71 16.64 -31.43 22.69
C ALA A 71 16.37 -29.99 22.24
N PRO A 72 17.17 -29.42 21.31
CA PRO A 72 16.96 -28.06 20.86
C PRO A 72 15.53 -27.94 20.36
N GLN A 73 14.72 -27.12 21.04
CA GLN A 73 13.38 -26.78 20.56
C GLN A 73 13.56 -26.22 19.16
N ARG A 74 12.97 -26.88 18.17
CA ARG A 74 12.93 -26.37 16.80
C ARG A 74 12.30 -24.99 16.87
N LEU A 75 13.07 -23.95 16.53
CA LEU A 75 12.55 -22.59 16.48
C LEU A 75 11.34 -22.57 15.53
N LYS A 76 10.33 -21.76 15.87
CA LYS A 76 9.20 -21.52 14.98
C LYS A 76 9.74 -20.98 13.65
N ARG A 77 9.12 -21.37 12.53
CA ARG A 77 9.63 -21.10 11.17
C ARG A 77 9.82 -19.61 10.85
N TRP A 78 9.12 -18.73 11.57
CA TRP A 78 9.15 -17.28 11.42
C TRP A 78 10.17 -16.59 12.31
N VAL A 79 10.92 -17.31 13.14
CA VAL A 79 12.01 -16.74 13.95
C VAL A 79 13.28 -16.74 13.11
N ARG A 80 13.76 -15.56 12.69
CA ARG A 80 15.06 -15.42 12.00
C ARG A 80 16.22 -15.56 12.95
N GLN A 81 16.14 -14.82 14.05
CA GLN A 81 17.09 -14.83 15.14
C GLN A 81 16.40 -14.39 16.43
N GLN A 82 16.95 -14.83 17.56
CA GLN A 82 16.46 -14.45 18.88
C GLN A 82 17.61 -14.38 19.88
N ARG A 83 17.46 -13.55 20.90
CA ARG A 83 18.37 -13.55 22.06
C ARG A 83 17.64 -13.27 23.36
N THR A 84 18.16 -13.83 24.43
CA THR A 84 17.65 -13.60 25.80
C THR A 84 18.34 -12.39 26.42
N MET A 85 17.57 -11.58 27.13
CA MET A 85 18.02 -10.33 27.74
C MET A 85 17.26 -10.01 29.02
N THR A 86 17.77 -9.04 29.78
CA THR A 86 17.07 -8.46 30.94
C THR A 86 16.86 -6.97 30.72
N ILE A 87 15.74 -6.42 31.19
CA ILE A 87 15.51 -4.97 31.14
C ILE A 87 16.50 -4.29 32.08
N ASN A 88 17.16 -3.24 31.59
CA ASN A 88 18.00 -2.40 32.42
C ASN A 88 17.14 -1.49 33.30
N PRO A 89 17.14 -1.64 34.64
CA PRO A 89 16.32 -0.81 35.52
C PRO A 89 16.63 0.69 35.41
N ALA A 90 17.88 1.05 35.12
CA ALA A 90 18.28 2.44 34.92
C ALA A 90 17.68 3.04 33.64
N ALA A 91 17.56 2.24 32.57
CA ALA A 91 16.88 2.68 31.34
C ALA A 91 15.38 2.92 31.60
N LEU A 92 14.74 2.01 32.33
CA LEU A 92 13.32 2.14 32.66
C LEU A 92 13.07 3.36 33.57
N ASP A 93 13.97 3.65 34.51
CA ASP A 93 13.88 4.87 35.33
C ASP A 93 13.98 6.13 34.46
N VAL A 94 14.95 6.19 33.53
CA VAL A 94 15.08 7.33 32.59
C VAL A 94 13.84 7.48 31.72
N MET A 95 13.29 6.38 31.18
CA MET A 95 12.07 6.38 30.36
C MET A 95 10.82 6.85 31.11
N ASN A 96 10.81 6.79 32.45
CA ASN A 96 9.70 7.26 33.28
C ASN A 96 9.82 8.75 33.66
N ARG A 97 10.95 9.40 33.40
CA ARG A 97 11.14 10.83 33.70
C ARG A 97 10.55 11.71 32.60
N PRO A 98 10.11 12.94 32.93
CA PRO A 98 9.72 13.92 31.92
C PRO A 98 10.86 14.16 30.92
N ARG A 99 10.54 14.23 29.62
CA ARG A 99 11.54 14.36 28.55
C ARG A 99 12.39 15.64 28.65
N ALA A 100 11.85 16.71 29.24
CA ALA A 100 12.59 17.93 29.53
C ALA A 100 13.69 17.75 30.60
N GLU A 101 13.58 16.71 31.42
CA GLU A 101 14.49 16.40 32.53
C GLU A 101 15.44 15.23 32.19
N ALA A 102 15.07 14.38 31.23
CA ALA A 102 15.87 13.27 30.76
C ALA A 102 17.00 13.78 29.82
N GLN A 103 18.17 14.08 30.38
CA GLN A 103 19.38 14.43 29.62
C GLN A 103 20.16 13.21 29.08
N THR A 104 19.67 12.00 29.33
CA THR A 104 20.36 10.75 28.99
C THR A 104 19.59 9.99 27.92
N ASP A 105 20.26 9.65 26.82
CA ASP A 105 19.69 8.84 25.74
C ASP A 105 19.54 7.37 26.16
N VAL A 106 18.44 6.74 25.75
CA VAL A 106 18.24 5.28 25.90
C VAL A 106 18.49 4.62 24.56
N THR A 107 19.28 3.55 24.55
CA THR A 107 19.66 2.85 23.31
C THR A 107 19.18 1.41 23.25
N LEU A 108 19.05 0.90 22.03
CA LEU A 108 18.62 -0.47 21.73
C LEU A 108 19.56 -1.06 20.68
N ASN A 109 20.07 -2.24 20.94
CA ASN A 109 20.81 -3.05 19.97
C ASN A 109 19.83 -4.05 19.33
N LEU A 110 19.84 -4.20 18.00
CA LEU A 110 18.91 -5.07 17.25
C LEU A 110 19.68 -6.21 16.55
N PHE A 111 20.59 -6.86 17.28
CA PHE A 111 21.51 -7.93 16.82
C PHE A 111 22.72 -7.46 16.01
N ASP A 112 22.82 -6.18 15.69
CA ASP A 112 23.99 -5.56 15.06
C ASP A 112 24.90 -4.88 16.10
N ALA A 113 26.09 -4.45 15.69
CA ALA A 113 27.04 -3.81 16.61
C ALA A 113 26.63 -2.38 17.01
N ASP A 114 25.82 -1.71 16.19
CA ASP A 114 25.53 -0.29 16.31
C ASP A 114 24.25 -0.04 17.13
N PRO A 115 24.33 0.48 18.37
CA PRO A 115 23.14 0.77 19.15
C PRO A 115 22.32 1.90 18.53
N ARG A 116 21.01 1.68 18.36
CA ARG A 116 20.05 2.69 17.92
C ARG A 116 19.55 3.50 19.11
N THR A 117 19.33 4.79 18.95
CA THR A 117 18.79 5.65 20.01
C THR A 117 17.27 5.68 19.92
N LEU A 118 16.59 5.42 21.05
CA LEU A 118 15.15 5.50 21.15
C LEU A 118 14.71 6.97 21.30
N ASP A 119 13.81 7.40 20.42
CA ASP A 119 13.10 8.67 20.51
C ASP A 119 11.64 8.38 20.84
N LEU A 120 11.34 8.34 22.15
CA LEU A 120 10.02 7.98 22.68
C LEU A 120 9.25 9.21 23.19
N ASP A 121 7.94 9.15 23.01
CA ASP A 121 6.98 10.04 23.63
C ASP A 121 6.85 9.74 25.13
N GLN A 122 6.21 10.66 25.86
CA GLN A 122 5.85 10.41 27.27
C GLN A 122 4.92 9.19 27.39
N PRO A 123 5.13 8.34 28.41
CA PRO A 123 4.33 7.14 28.56
C PRO A 123 2.86 7.48 28.80
N ARG A 124 1.98 6.75 28.13
CA ARG A 124 0.56 6.72 28.47
C ARG A 124 0.34 5.70 29.57
N GLU A 125 -0.32 6.13 30.64
CA GLU A 125 -0.69 5.24 31.75
C GLU A 125 -2.06 4.62 31.52
N HIS A 126 -2.14 3.31 31.74
CA HIS A 126 -3.34 2.49 31.63
C HIS A 126 -3.62 1.79 32.98
N PRO A 127 -4.84 1.25 33.19
CA PRO A 127 -5.17 0.49 34.39
C PRO A 127 -4.18 -0.64 34.69
N LYS A 128 -4.15 -1.11 35.95
CA LYS A 128 -3.26 -2.19 36.43
C LYS A 128 -1.75 -1.89 36.27
N GLN A 129 -1.34 -0.62 36.37
CA GLN A 129 0.05 -0.16 36.27
C GLN A 129 0.70 -0.48 34.91
N THR A 130 -0.10 -0.53 33.85
CA THR A 130 0.41 -0.69 32.49
C THR A 130 0.86 0.66 31.95
N LYS A 131 2.06 0.72 31.37
CA LYS A 131 2.58 1.93 30.71
C LYS A 131 2.93 1.62 29.27
N VAL A 132 2.60 2.54 28.37
CA VAL A 132 2.87 2.40 26.94
C VAL A 132 3.71 3.57 26.44
N TRP A 133 4.86 3.27 25.84
CA TRP A 133 5.69 4.21 25.13
C TRP A 133 5.55 3.98 23.63
N ARG A 134 5.46 5.08 22.89
CA ARG A 134 5.47 5.09 21.43
C ARG A 134 6.60 5.98 20.95
N GLY A 135 7.13 5.72 19.77
CA GLY A 135 8.17 6.56 19.20
C GLY A 135 8.86 5.93 18.02
N ARG A 136 10.10 6.33 17.81
CA ARG A 136 10.93 5.92 16.66
C ARG A 136 12.37 5.67 17.09
N LEU A 137 13.15 5.10 16.18
CA LEU A 137 14.61 5.08 16.24
C LEU A 137 15.14 6.37 15.61
N ARG A 138 15.98 7.09 16.35
CA ARG A 138 16.55 8.37 15.90
C ARG A 138 17.32 8.18 14.59
N GLY A 139 16.96 8.95 13.56
CA GLY A 139 17.59 8.88 12.24
C GLY A 139 16.94 7.88 11.28
N GLU A 140 16.01 7.04 11.74
CA GLU A 140 15.27 6.11 10.89
C GLU A 140 13.82 6.59 10.73
N MET A 141 13.55 7.35 9.66
CA MET A 141 12.23 7.97 9.45
C MET A 141 11.07 6.96 9.42
N GLU A 142 11.33 5.75 8.93
CA GLU A 142 10.36 4.67 8.75
C GLU A 142 10.27 3.72 9.95
N SER A 143 11.07 3.97 10.99
CA SER A 143 11.01 3.16 12.19
C SER A 143 9.75 3.46 13.00
N ASP A 144 9.29 2.44 13.72
CA ASP A 144 8.18 2.55 14.67
C ASP A 144 8.51 1.71 15.89
N VAL A 145 8.31 2.27 17.08
CA VAL A 145 8.59 1.60 18.34
C VAL A 145 7.37 1.70 19.23
N THR A 146 6.87 0.57 19.71
CA THR A 146 5.86 0.50 20.77
C THR A 146 6.35 -0.42 21.87
N LEU A 147 6.51 0.10 23.08
CA LEU A 147 6.93 -0.66 24.26
C LEU A 147 5.82 -0.60 25.31
N VAL A 148 5.47 -1.74 25.88
CA VAL A 148 4.47 -1.85 26.93
C VAL A 148 5.08 -2.54 28.12
N THR A 149 4.97 -1.92 29.30
CA THR A 149 5.39 -2.55 30.54
C THR A 149 4.21 -2.81 31.47
N ARG A 150 4.35 -3.87 32.27
CA ARG A 150 3.50 -4.17 33.40
C ARG A 150 4.35 -4.77 34.51
N GLY A 151 4.57 -4.01 35.58
CA GLY A 151 5.58 -4.37 36.58
C GLY A 151 6.97 -4.43 35.95
N THR A 152 7.67 -5.56 36.10
CA THR A 152 9.00 -5.79 35.49
C THR A 152 8.94 -6.49 34.13
N THR A 153 7.73 -6.77 33.63
CA THR A 153 7.51 -7.45 32.35
C THR A 153 7.33 -6.43 31.23
N MET A 154 7.99 -6.65 30.09
CA MET A 154 7.87 -5.84 28.88
C MET A 154 7.43 -6.69 27.69
N ALA A 155 6.50 -6.15 26.92
CA ALA A 155 6.20 -6.57 25.55
C ALA A 155 6.49 -5.39 24.61
N GLY A 156 6.84 -5.65 23.35
CA GLY A 156 7.06 -4.56 22.42
C GLY A 156 7.19 -4.96 20.97
N THR A 157 6.97 -3.99 20.09
CA THR A 157 7.25 -4.08 18.65
C THR A 157 8.23 -3.00 18.25
N ILE A 158 9.20 -3.36 17.42
CA ILE A 158 10.11 -2.42 16.76
C ILE A 158 10.09 -2.74 15.27
N LEU A 159 9.81 -1.73 14.45
CA LEU A 159 10.07 -1.75 13.02
C LEU A 159 11.36 -0.96 12.79
N SER A 160 12.37 -1.58 12.18
CA SER A 160 13.63 -0.93 11.81
C SER A 160 14.09 -1.49 10.47
N ASN A 161 14.40 -0.60 9.51
CA ASN A 161 14.86 -0.98 8.17
C ASN A 161 13.99 -2.06 7.48
N GLN A 162 12.65 -1.99 7.62
CA GLN A 162 11.71 -2.99 7.09
C GLN A 162 11.75 -4.38 7.76
N HIS A 163 12.46 -4.53 8.87
CA HIS A 163 12.46 -5.72 9.72
C HIS A 163 11.60 -5.50 10.96
N LEU A 164 10.73 -6.46 11.24
CA LEU A 164 9.88 -6.46 12.42
C LEU A 164 10.54 -7.25 13.56
N TYR A 165 10.63 -6.62 14.73
CA TYR A 165 11.14 -7.23 15.94
C TYR A 165 10.08 -7.27 17.02
N LYS A 166 10.01 -8.37 17.76
CA LYS A 166 9.15 -8.56 18.94
C LYS A 166 10.01 -8.64 20.20
N ILE A 167 9.57 -7.97 21.26
CA ILE A 167 10.01 -8.21 22.63
C ILE A 167 8.90 -8.97 23.34
N GLU A 168 9.24 -10.10 23.95
CA GLU A 168 8.33 -10.89 24.78
C GLU A 168 9.00 -11.35 26.07
N ALA A 169 8.20 -11.64 27.09
CA ALA A 169 8.70 -12.17 28.35
C ALA A 169 8.91 -13.68 28.27
N THR A 170 9.85 -14.22 29.05
CA THR A 170 10.06 -15.68 29.18
C THR A 170 9.90 -16.20 30.60
N GLY A 171 9.51 -15.31 31.53
CA GLY A 171 9.37 -15.60 32.95
C GLY A 171 10.46 -14.93 33.79
N GLY A 172 10.10 -14.50 35.00
CA GLY A 172 10.98 -13.70 35.84
C GLY A 172 11.30 -12.34 35.20
N ASN A 173 12.57 -11.91 35.26
CA ASN A 173 13.04 -10.67 34.62
C ASN A 173 13.64 -10.90 33.21
N LEU A 174 13.50 -12.11 32.66
CA LEU A 174 14.05 -12.47 31.35
C LEU A 174 13.06 -12.16 30.23
N HIS A 175 13.61 -11.68 29.12
CA HIS A 175 12.91 -11.32 27.90
C HIS A 175 13.61 -11.92 26.69
N ARG A 176 12.88 -12.12 25.60
CA ARG A 176 13.41 -12.42 24.28
C ARG A 176 13.19 -11.24 23.36
N LEU A 177 14.25 -10.82 22.68
CA LEU A 177 14.13 -10.08 21.44
C LEU A 177 14.16 -11.09 20.30
N ILE A 178 13.23 -10.96 19.37
CA ILE A 178 13.04 -11.87 18.23
C ILE A 178 12.94 -11.01 16.98
N GLU A 179 13.73 -11.31 15.96
CA GLU A 179 13.47 -10.82 14.60
C GLU A 179 12.48 -11.77 13.91
N ILE A 180 11.37 -11.21 13.44
CA ILE A 180 10.28 -11.92 12.79
C ILE A 180 10.49 -11.91 11.27
N ASP A 181 10.47 -13.09 10.66
CA ASP A 181 10.22 -13.24 9.24
C ASP A 181 8.72 -13.20 8.98
N GLU A 182 8.22 -12.02 8.59
CA GLU A 182 6.79 -11.84 8.30
C GLU A 182 6.28 -12.76 7.19
N ALA A 183 7.12 -13.07 6.19
CA ALA A 183 6.72 -13.94 5.07
C ALA A 183 6.56 -15.40 5.51
N ALA A 184 7.22 -15.79 6.60
CA ALA A 184 7.09 -17.11 7.19
C ALA A 184 6.02 -17.19 8.31
N LEU A 185 5.39 -16.07 8.70
CA LEU A 185 4.23 -16.13 9.59
C LEU A 185 3.08 -16.92 8.92
N PRO A 186 2.21 -17.58 9.69
CA PRO A 186 0.93 -18.04 9.15
C PRO A 186 0.15 -16.87 8.53
N PRO A 187 -0.59 -17.07 7.42
CA PRO A 187 -1.47 -16.02 6.92
C PRO A 187 -2.61 -15.76 7.92
N ASP A 188 -3.18 -14.56 7.91
CA ASP A 188 -4.51 -14.35 8.48
C ASP A 188 -5.51 -15.19 7.66
N HIS A 189 -6.52 -15.79 8.29
CA HIS A 189 -7.48 -16.65 7.59
C HIS A 189 -8.55 -15.78 6.92
N HIS A 190 -9.08 -16.23 5.77
CA HIS A 190 -10.21 -15.55 5.15
C HIS A 190 -11.40 -15.41 6.12
N PRO A 191 -11.99 -14.20 6.23
CA PRO A 191 -13.05 -13.97 7.19
C PRO A 191 -14.33 -14.71 6.79
N ILE A 192 -15.15 -15.03 7.79
CA ILE A 192 -16.41 -15.72 7.57
C ILE A 192 -17.51 -14.69 7.32
N VAL A 193 -18.10 -14.73 6.13
CA VAL A 193 -19.25 -13.87 5.78
C VAL A 193 -20.48 -14.34 6.55
N VAL A 194 -21.13 -13.42 7.26
CA VAL A 194 -22.41 -13.68 7.91
C VAL A 194 -23.53 -13.47 6.88
N ALA A 195 -24.21 -14.54 6.47
CA ALA A 195 -25.38 -14.44 5.60
C ALA A 195 -26.44 -13.53 6.24
N GLY A 196 -27.00 -12.60 5.46
CA GLY A 196 -28.12 -11.77 5.93
C GLY A 196 -29.44 -12.45 5.65
N ASP A 197 -30.22 -12.75 6.68
CA ASP A 197 -31.62 -13.20 6.56
C ASP A 197 -32.62 -12.04 6.41
N ASP A 198 -32.15 -10.78 6.35
CA ASP A 198 -33.01 -9.59 6.24
C ASP A 198 -32.73 -8.77 4.96
N PRO A 199 -33.78 -8.18 4.35
CA PRO A 199 -33.61 -7.30 3.20
C PRO A 199 -32.76 -6.07 3.56
N VAL A 200 -31.97 -5.64 2.59
CA VAL A 200 -31.16 -4.41 2.58
C VAL A 200 -31.89 -3.30 3.34
N ALA A 201 -31.28 -2.75 4.39
CA ALA A 201 -31.79 -1.56 5.04
C ALA A 201 -31.88 -0.44 3.99
N VAL A 202 -33.09 -0.15 3.52
CA VAL A 202 -33.38 1.04 2.73
C VAL A 202 -33.10 2.22 3.67
N PRO A 203 -32.25 3.19 3.27
CA PRO A 203 -32.07 4.40 4.06
C PRO A 203 -33.44 5.02 4.34
N PRO A 204 -33.71 5.52 5.57
CA PRO A 204 -35.05 5.90 5.98
C PRO A 204 -35.68 6.85 4.97
N THR A 205 -36.80 6.41 4.39
CA THR A 205 -37.64 7.22 3.52
C THR A 205 -38.24 8.34 4.37
N GLY A 206 -38.00 9.59 3.97
CA GLY A 206 -38.40 10.78 4.72
C GLY A 206 -39.91 10.84 4.93
N GLY A 207 -40.37 10.43 6.11
CA GLY A 207 -41.57 10.97 6.72
C GLY A 207 -41.21 12.32 7.34
N ALA A 208 -41.83 13.39 6.83
CA ALA A 208 -41.62 14.74 7.30
C ALA A 208 -41.89 14.87 8.81
N SER A 209 -40.84 14.81 9.61
CA SER A 209 -40.79 15.40 10.94
C SER A 209 -39.35 15.87 11.17
N GLN A 210 -39.23 17.09 11.69
CA GLN A 210 -37.97 17.80 11.88
C GLN A 210 -36.96 16.92 12.64
N GLN A 211 -35.99 16.37 11.91
CA GLN A 211 -34.79 15.78 12.49
C GLN A 211 -33.59 16.57 11.97
N THR A 212 -32.96 17.23 12.92
CA THR A 212 -31.72 17.98 12.83
C THR A 212 -30.61 17.17 12.15
N ASP A 213 -29.80 17.86 11.33
CA ASP A 213 -28.55 17.40 10.73
C ASP A 213 -27.82 16.30 11.53
N ALA A 214 -27.84 15.05 11.03
CA ALA A 214 -26.97 13.98 11.51
C ALA A 214 -26.87 12.80 10.51
N THR A 215 -26.27 13.02 9.34
CA THR A 215 -25.40 11.97 8.77
C THR A 215 -23.97 12.41 9.02
N ALA A 216 -23.57 12.22 10.28
CA ALA A 216 -22.27 12.55 10.79
C ALA A 216 -21.20 11.76 10.02
N ALA A 217 -20.33 12.48 9.29
CA ALA A 217 -18.91 12.27 9.53
C ALA A 217 -18.75 12.25 11.05
N ALA A 218 -18.23 11.18 11.65
CA ALA A 218 -18.04 11.13 13.09
C ALA A 218 -17.25 12.38 13.52
N ALA A 219 -17.97 13.38 14.02
CA ALA A 219 -17.44 14.67 14.43
C ALA A 219 -16.98 14.61 15.89
N GLY A 220 -16.78 13.40 16.42
CA GLY A 220 -16.24 13.11 17.75
C GLY A 220 -15.53 11.75 17.75
N ASP A 221 -14.55 11.61 18.63
CA ASP A 221 -13.78 10.37 18.83
C ASP A 221 -14.72 9.22 19.19
N SER A 222 -14.94 8.30 18.24
CA SER A 222 -15.82 7.15 18.45
C SER A 222 -15.09 6.11 19.29
N ILE A 223 -15.60 5.81 20.48
CA ILE A 223 -15.02 4.79 21.36
C ILE A 223 -15.67 3.45 21.03
N VAL A 224 -14.85 2.46 20.71
CA VAL A 224 -15.27 1.06 20.53
C VAL A 224 -14.78 0.25 21.73
N ASP A 225 -15.72 -0.29 22.50
CA ASP A 225 -15.44 -1.06 23.70
C ASP A 225 -15.05 -2.50 23.34
N LEU A 226 -13.86 -2.91 23.77
CA LEU A 226 -13.27 -4.21 23.44
C LEU A 226 -13.13 -5.06 24.71
N LEU A 227 -13.69 -6.27 24.67
CA LEU A 227 -13.39 -7.36 25.61
C LEU A 227 -12.35 -8.26 24.96
N VAL A 228 -11.24 -8.53 25.66
CA VAL A 228 -10.25 -9.51 25.23
C VAL A 228 -10.21 -10.67 26.21
N VAL A 229 -10.50 -11.87 25.73
CA VAL A 229 -10.36 -13.12 26.48
C VAL A 229 -9.14 -13.89 25.99
N TYR A 230 -8.54 -14.72 26.85
CA TYR A 230 -7.35 -15.50 26.48
C TYR A 230 -7.33 -16.86 27.18
N THR A 231 -6.70 -17.85 26.56
CA THR A 231 -6.61 -19.21 27.11
C THR A 231 -5.50 -19.35 28.16
N SER A 232 -5.61 -20.36 29.02
CA SER A 232 -4.52 -20.72 29.95
C SER A 232 -3.21 -21.09 29.24
N THR A 233 -3.31 -21.69 28.05
CA THR A 233 -2.14 -22.02 27.22
C THR A 233 -1.47 -20.75 26.72
N ALA A 234 -2.21 -19.81 26.12
CA ALA A 234 -1.68 -18.53 25.68
C ALA A 234 -0.98 -17.76 26.81
N ARG A 235 -1.60 -17.68 27.99
CA ARG A 235 -1.00 -17.08 29.18
C ARG A 235 0.32 -17.75 29.56
N THR A 236 0.34 -19.08 29.60
CA THR A 236 1.53 -19.83 30.03
C THR A 236 2.67 -19.68 29.03
N GLN A 237 2.37 -19.74 27.74
CA GLN A 237 3.37 -19.65 26.67
C GLN A 237 3.92 -18.23 26.45
N GLU A 238 3.13 -17.20 26.78
CA GLU A 238 3.62 -15.80 26.76
C GLU A 238 4.46 -15.43 28.00
N GLY A 239 4.58 -16.33 28.99
CA GLY A 239 5.40 -16.09 30.19
C GLY A 239 4.62 -15.64 31.43
N GLY A 240 3.30 -15.81 31.44
CA GLY A 240 2.44 -15.63 32.60
C GLY A 240 1.44 -14.49 32.47
N GLN A 241 0.73 -14.22 33.57
CA GLN A 241 -0.39 -13.27 33.62
C GLN A 241 0.01 -11.84 33.23
N ALA A 242 1.10 -11.32 33.80
CA ALA A 242 1.57 -9.96 33.47
C ALA A 242 2.00 -9.83 32.00
N ALA A 243 2.59 -10.89 31.43
CA ALA A 243 3.07 -10.91 30.06
C ALA A 243 1.94 -10.93 29.03
N ILE A 244 0.95 -11.81 29.21
CA ILE A 244 -0.20 -11.85 28.28
C ILE A 244 -1.01 -10.55 28.34
N GLU A 245 -1.15 -9.94 29.52
CA GLU A 245 -1.86 -8.67 29.63
C GLU A 245 -1.05 -7.49 29.05
N ALA A 246 0.29 -7.53 29.12
CA ALA A 246 1.13 -6.57 28.40
C ALA A 246 1.05 -6.75 26.88
N LEU A 247 0.98 -7.99 26.38
CA LEU A 247 0.77 -8.29 24.97
C LEU A 247 -0.60 -7.81 24.47
N ILE A 248 -1.66 -8.00 25.26
CA ILE A 248 -3.00 -7.48 24.95
C ILE A 248 -2.97 -5.97 24.84
N ALA A 249 -2.38 -5.30 25.82
CA ALA A 249 -2.27 -3.84 25.80
C ALA A 249 -1.45 -3.35 24.60
N LEU A 250 -0.36 -4.04 24.24
CA LEU A 250 0.41 -3.77 23.02
C LEU A 250 -0.45 -3.88 21.75
N GLY A 251 -1.24 -4.94 21.62
CA GLY A 251 -2.12 -5.12 20.46
C GLY A 251 -3.19 -4.03 20.33
N VAL A 252 -3.87 -3.69 21.44
CA VAL A 252 -4.89 -2.63 21.47
C VAL A 252 -4.28 -1.26 21.17
N ASP A 253 -3.09 -1.00 21.73
CA ASP A 253 -2.37 0.25 21.52
C ASP A 253 -1.87 0.40 20.08
N SER A 254 -1.40 -0.69 19.48
CA SER A 254 -1.00 -0.75 18.07
C SER A 254 -2.18 -0.50 17.13
N ALA A 255 -3.34 -1.11 17.41
CA ALA A 255 -4.57 -0.86 16.67
C ALA A 255 -5.00 0.62 16.75
N ASN A 256 -4.96 1.20 17.96
CA ASN A 256 -5.22 2.63 18.16
C ASN A 256 -4.24 3.54 17.42
N GLN A 257 -2.97 3.16 17.36
CA GLN A 257 -1.98 3.88 16.56
C GLN A 257 -2.30 3.76 15.08
N ALA A 258 -2.73 2.59 14.59
CA ALA A 258 -3.13 2.41 13.21
C ALA A 258 -4.34 3.29 12.82
N TYR A 259 -5.35 3.42 13.70
CA TYR A 259 -6.47 4.35 13.46
C TYR A 259 -5.99 5.80 13.40
N SER A 260 -5.18 6.23 14.36
CA SER A 260 -4.62 7.59 14.41
C SER A 260 -3.77 7.91 13.18
N ASN A 261 -2.86 7.00 12.80
CA ASN A 261 -2.03 7.10 11.61
C ASN A 261 -2.88 7.25 10.34
N SER A 262 -4.04 6.58 10.31
CA SER A 262 -4.95 6.56 9.16
C SER A 262 -5.96 7.70 9.15
N GLN A 263 -5.90 8.62 10.13
CA GLN A 263 -6.88 9.68 10.35
C GLN A 263 -8.31 9.17 10.54
N ILE A 264 -8.45 8.02 11.20
CA ILE A 264 -9.75 7.47 11.58
C ILE A 264 -10.06 7.96 12.99
N ALA A 265 -11.15 8.73 13.14
CA ALA A 265 -11.61 9.30 14.41
C ALA A 265 -12.27 8.25 15.32
N MET A 266 -11.50 7.22 15.69
CA MET A 266 -11.94 6.16 16.59
C MET A 266 -10.84 5.73 17.55
N GLN A 267 -11.25 5.16 18.68
CA GLN A 267 -10.35 4.57 19.66
C GLN A 267 -10.97 3.30 20.24
N LEU A 268 -10.18 2.23 20.30
CA LEU A 268 -10.47 1.05 21.10
C LEU A 268 -10.22 1.34 22.57
N ARG A 269 -11.24 1.08 23.39
CA ARG A 269 -11.13 1.07 24.84
C ARG A 269 -11.22 -0.38 25.32
N LEU A 270 -10.13 -0.88 25.89
CA LEU A 270 -10.11 -2.18 26.53
C LEU A 270 -10.92 -2.13 27.83
N VAL A 271 -12.16 -2.63 27.80
CA VAL A 271 -13.07 -2.57 28.96
C VAL A 271 -12.83 -3.68 29.96
N HIS A 272 -12.34 -4.84 29.50
CA HIS A 272 -11.99 -5.95 30.38
C HIS A 272 -11.04 -6.95 29.71
N THR A 273 -10.30 -7.68 30.55
CA THR A 273 -9.51 -8.86 30.15
C THR A 273 -9.81 -10.03 31.08
N ALA A 274 -10.02 -11.21 30.52
CA ALA A 274 -10.32 -12.41 31.32
C ALA A 274 -9.65 -13.67 30.75
N GLU A 275 -9.17 -14.53 31.65
CA GLU A 275 -8.74 -15.88 31.28
C GLU A 275 -9.97 -16.78 31.15
N VAL A 276 -10.02 -17.58 30.08
CA VAL A 276 -11.07 -18.57 29.85
C VAL A 276 -10.50 -19.98 29.94
N ALA A 277 -11.21 -20.85 30.66
CA ALA A 277 -10.90 -22.27 30.74
C ALA A 277 -11.32 -22.96 29.43
N TYR A 278 -10.47 -22.86 28.42
CA TYR A 278 -10.71 -23.41 27.08
C TYR A 278 -9.47 -24.11 26.55
N THR A 279 -9.68 -25.31 26.02
CA THR A 279 -8.65 -26.06 25.29
C THR A 279 -8.73 -25.71 23.82
N GLU A 280 -7.69 -25.05 23.32
CA GLU A 280 -7.54 -24.66 21.92
C GLU A 280 -7.69 -25.88 21.00
N SER A 281 -8.51 -25.74 19.95
CA SER A 281 -8.75 -26.86 19.02
C SER A 281 -7.58 -27.13 18.08
N GLY A 282 -6.69 -26.13 17.89
CA GLY A 282 -5.67 -26.12 16.85
C GLY A 282 -6.22 -25.77 15.46
N ALA A 283 -7.49 -25.40 15.37
CA ALA A 283 -8.17 -24.93 14.16
C ALA A 283 -8.93 -23.64 14.49
N ILE A 284 -8.41 -22.51 14.01
CA ILE A 284 -8.84 -21.18 14.47
C ILE A 284 -10.32 -20.87 14.13
N ASP A 285 -10.83 -21.45 13.05
CA ASP A 285 -12.22 -21.38 12.61
C ASP A 285 -13.19 -22.08 13.57
N THR A 286 -12.75 -23.21 14.12
CA THR A 286 -13.47 -23.95 15.16
C THR A 286 -13.49 -23.17 16.46
N ASP A 287 -12.36 -22.54 16.83
CA ASP A 287 -12.28 -21.69 18.02
C ASP A 287 -13.18 -20.45 17.89
N LEU A 288 -13.23 -19.82 16.71
CA LEU A 288 -14.13 -18.69 16.44
C LEU A 288 -15.60 -19.09 16.50
N THR A 289 -15.94 -20.26 15.95
CA THR A 289 -17.33 -20.77 15.95
C THR A 289 -17.80 -21.04 17.38
N ARG A 290 -16.95 -21.65 18.22
CA ARG A 290 -17.22 -21.88 19.65
C ARG A 290 -17.34 -20.57 20.42
N LEU A 291 -16.47 -19.60 20.14
CA LEU A 291 -16.51 -18.28 20.78
C LEU A 291 -17.82 -17.52 20.50
N ARG A 292 -18.43 -17.71 19.32
CA ARG A 292 -19.70 -17.08 18.94
C ARG A 292 -20.93 -17.84 19.47
N SER A 293 -20.80 -19.14 19.67
CA SER A 293 -21.91 -19.99 20.14
C SER A 293 -22.34 -19.61 21.54
N THR A 294 -23.64 -19.73 21.82
CA THR A 294 -24.23 -19.38 23.13
C THR A 294 -24.85 -20.57 23.86
N THR A 295 -24.82 -21.75 23.25
CA THR A 295 -25.61 -22.91 23.68
C THR A 295 -24.86 -24.23 23.59
N ASP A 296 -23.57 -24.23 23.25
CA ASP A 296 -22.81 -25.48 23.10
C ASP A 296 -22.04 -25.88 24.37
N GLY A 297 -22.14 -25.07 25.44
CA GLY A 297 -21.46 -25.31 26.71
C GLY A 297 -19.98 -24.91 26.68
N ILE A 298 -19.48 -24.30 25.60
CA ILE A 298 -18.08 -23.96 25.40
C ILE A 298 -17.96 -22.45 25.25
N LEU A 299 -17.21 -21.79 26.13
CA LEU A 299 -17.01 -20.33 26.10
C LEU A 299 -18.29 -19.49 26.25
N ASP A 300 -19.47 -20.08 26.46
CA ASP A 300 -20.75 -19.39 26.66
C ASP A 300 -20.67 -18.25 27.71
N GLN A 301 -19.84 -18.40 28.74
CA GLN A 301 -19.61 -17.39 29.76
C GLN A 301 -19.02 -16.07 29.22
N VAL A 302 -18.38 -16.09 28.05
CA VAL A 302 -17.81 -14.91 27.40
C VAL A 302 -18.91 -13.92 27.00
N HIS A 303 -20.11 -14.41 26.65
CA HIS A 303 -21.25 -13.55 26.34
C HIS A 303 -21.73 -12.79 27.59
N GLN A 304 -21.74 -13.44 28.75
CA GLN A 304 -22.07 -12.78 30.02
C GLN A 304 -21.04 -11.70 30.37
N LEU A 305 -19.74 -11.97 30.14
CA LEU A 305 -18.68 -10.97 30.31
C LEU A 305 -18.84 -9.79 29.35
N ARG A 306 -19.18 -10.07 28.08
CA ARG A 306 -19.42 -9.04 27.06
C ARG A 306 -20.53 -8.10 27.50
N ASP A 307 -21.66 -8.65 27.96
CA ASP A 307 -22.82 -7.88 28.41
C ASP A 307 -22.51 -7.11 29.71
N GLN A 308 -21.85 -7.77 30.67
CA GLN A 308 -21.47 -7.16 31.95
C GLN A 308 -20.56 -5.95 31.77
N HIS A 309 -19.61 -6.03 30.84
CA HIS A 309 -18.64 -4.98 30.56
C HIS A 309 -19.04 -4.07 29.40
N LYS A 310 -20.20 -4.31 28.79
CA LYS A 310 -20.76 -3.53 27.66
C LYS A 310 -19.81 -3.45 26.47
N ALA A 311 -19.15 -4.55 26.14
CA ALA A 311 -18.20 -4.60 25.03
C ALA A 311 -18.91 -4.69 23.66
N ASP A 312 -18.50 -3.83 22.74
CA ASP A 312 -18.94 -3.83 21.34
C ASP A 312 -18.36 -5.01 20.57
N LEU A 313 -17.06 -5.28 20.76
CA LEU A 313 -16.30 -6.34 20.09
C LEU A 313 -15.69 -7.31 21.13
N VAL A 314 -15.52 -8.57 20.73
CA VAL A 314 -14.85 -9.59 21.54
C VAL A 314 -13.73 -10.26 20.74
N ALA A 315 -12.53 -10.30 21.31
CA ALA A 315 -11.40 -11.01 20.73
C ALA A 315 -10.90 -12.12 21.67
N LEU A 316 -10.65 -13.32 21.14
CA LEU A 316 -9.98 -14.41 21.86
C LEU A 316 -8.52 -14.53 21.43
N ILE A 317 -7.60 -14.58 22.39
CA ILE A 317 -6.19 -14.84 22.15
C ILE A 317 -5.84 -16.30 22.46
N VAL A 318 -5.21 -16.96 21.50
CA VAL A 318 -4.76 -18.37 21.57
C VAL A 318 -3.26 -18.49 21.34
N ASP A 319 -2.63 -19.58 21.80
CA ASP A 319 -1.26 -19.96 21.40
C ASP A 319 -1.26 -20.75 20.09
N ASN A 320 -2.17 -21.70 19.94
CA ASN A 320 -2.27 -22.61 18.81
C ASN A 320 -3.39 -22.21 17.84
N GLY A 321 -3.14 -21.23 16.98
CA GLY A 321 -4.02 -20.88 15.85
C GLY A 321 -3.93 -21.84 14.65
N GLY A 322 -3.23 -22.98 14.79
CA GLY A 322 -2.95 -23.90 13.69
C GLY A 322 -2.08 -23.26 12.61
N ASN A 323 -2.61 -23.20 11.39
CA ASN A 323 -1.94 -22.60 10.23
C ASN A 323 -2.40 -21.15 9.96
N SER A 324 -2.95 -20.46 10.95
CA SER A 324 -3.51 -19.12 10.76
C SER A 324 -3.16 -18.16 11.90
N CYS A 325 -2.94 -16.90 11.56
CA CYS A 325 -2.64 -15.85 12.52
C CYS A 325 -3.90 -15.29 13.19
N GLY A 326 -5.01 -15.23 12.46
CA GLY A 326 -6.26 -14.69 12.94
C GLY A 326 -7.44 -15.12 12.08
N ILE A 327 -8.65 -14.96 12.63
CA ILE A 327 -9.91 -15.09 11.89
C ILE A 327 -10.99 -14.26 12.58
N ALA A 328 -11.93 -13.76 11.78
CA ALA A 328 -13.09 -13.02 12.25
C ALA A 328 -14.31 -13.26 11.36
N TYR A 329 -15.49 -12.92 11.89
CA TYR A 329 -16.65 -12.69 11.04
C TYR A 329 -16.56 -11.31 10.40
N VAL A 330 -16.99 -11.21 9.15
CA VAL A 330 -17.05 -9.95 8.40
C VAL A 330 -18.47 -9.49 8.12
N MET A 331 -18.70 -8.20 8.36
CA MET A 331 -19.94 -7.52 7.99
C MET A 331 -19.92 -7.16 6.50
N THR A 332 -20.93 -7.58 5.76
CA THR A 332 -21.12 -7.26 4.33
C THR A 332 -22.43 -6.50 4.12
N ASN A 333 -22.50 -5.72 3.04
CA ASN A 333 -23.68 -4.92 2.67
C ASN A 333 -24.05 -3.80 3.67
N GLY A 334 -23.03 -3.10 4.18
CA GLY A 334 -23.18 -1.95 5.07
C GLY A 334 -23.45 -2.28 6.55
N PRO A 335 -23.50 -1.24 7.40
CA PRO A 335 -23.74 -1.36 8.84
C PRO A 335 -25.10 -1.94 9.15
N ARG A 336 -25.16 -2.98 10.00
CA ARG A 336 -26.42 -3.59 10.44
C ARG A 336 -26.33 -4.05 11.90
N ALA A 337 -27.35 -3.69 12.69
CA ALA A 337 -27.42 -4.05 14.11
C ALA A 337 -27.46 -5.56 14.33
N SER A 338 -28.03 -6.32 13.39
CA SER A 338 -28.08 -7.79 13.42
C SER A 338 -26.68 -8.45 13.39
N PHE A 339 -25.64 -7.72 13.00
CA PHE A 339 -24.27 -8.24 13.04
C PHE A 339 -23.71 -8.36 14.47
N ALA A 340 -24.34 -7.74 15.48
CA ALA A 340 -23.84 -7.75 16.86
C ALA A 340 -23.56 -9.17 17.39
N SER A 341 -24.39 -10.16 17.01
CA SER A 341 -24.22 -11.58 17.37
C SER A 341 -23.05 -12.28 16.67
N ALA A 342 -22.31 -11.58 15.81
CA ALA A 342 -21.16 -12.09 15.08
C ALA A 342 -19.90 -11.21 15.26
N ALA A 343 -19.93 -10.19 16.12
CA ALA A 343 -18.80 -9.29 16.37
C ALA A 343 -17.70 -9.95 17.25
N PHE A 344 -17.14 -11.05 16.75
CA PHE A 344 -16.16 -11.89 17.39
C PHE A 344 -14.95 -12.15 16.48
N SER A 345 -13.78 -12.26 17.07
CA SER A 345 -12.53 -12.61 16.41
C SER A 345 -11.63 -13.50 17.27
N VAL A 346 -10.69 -14.19 16.62
CA VAL A 346 -9.64 -14.97 17.28
C VAL A 346 -8.28 -14.56 16.70
N THR A 347 -7.27 -14.43 17.55
CA THR A 347 -5.91 -14.04 17.16
C THR A 347 -4.88 -14.91 17.86
N ALA A 348 -3.92 -15.44 17.11
CA ALA A 348 -2.76 -16.13 17.66
C ALA A 348 -1.79 -15.11 18.30
N ARG A 349 -1.32 -15.38 19.52
CA ARG A 349 -0.50 -14.45 20.30
C ARG A 349 0.78 -14.00 19.58
N ASP A 350 1.38 -14.88 18.77
CA ASP A 350 2.62 -14.58 18.05
C ASP A 350 2.42 -13.53 16.95
N CYS A 351 1.20 -13.41 16.43
CA CYS A 351 0.88 -12.53 15.32
C CYS A 351 0.41 -11.14 15.76
N ILE A 352 0.23 -10.91 17.07
CA ILE A 352 -0.13 -9.59 17.62
C ILE A 352 0.94 -8.55 17.28
N ALA A 353 2.22 -8.96 17.25
CA ALA A 353 3.32 -8.09 16.85
C ALA A 353 3.20 -7.61 15.39
N ASN A 354 2.49 -8.35 14.54
CA ASN A 354 2.23 -8.01 13.14
C ASN A 354 0.81 -7.46 12.92
N ASP A 355 0.24 -6.78 13.91
CA ASP A 355 -1.07 -6.11 13.85
C ASP A 355 -2.28 -7.00 13.50
N THR A 356 -2.18 -8.32 13.66
CA THR A 356 -3.31 -9.23 13.36
C THR A 356 -4.54 -8.91 14.23
N LEU A 357 -4.38 -8.50 15.50
CA LEU A 357 -5.55 -8.08 16.29
C LEU A 357 -6.32 -6.93 15.62
N ALA A 358 -5.61 -5.91 15.11
CA ALA A 358 -6.23 -4.79 14.40
C ALA A 358 -6.89 -5.24 13.10
N HIS A 359 -6.27 -6.18 12.39
CA HIS A 359 -6.78 -6.80 11.17
C HIS A 359 -8.14 -7.49 11.43
N GLU A 360 -8.21 -8.37 12.42
CA GLU A 360 -9.42 -9.12 12.72
C GLU A 360 -10.57 -8.24 13.23
N LEU A 361 -10.27 -7.24 14.05
CA LEU A 361 -11.26 -6.24 14.44
C LEU A 361 -11.74 -5.41 13.23
N GLY A 362 -10.87 -5.18 12.25
CA GLY A 362 -11.21 -4.59 10.97
C GLY A 362 -12.30 -5.36 10.22
N HIS A 363 -12.24 -6.70 10.22
CA HIS A 363 -13.30 -7.53 9.64
C HIS A 363 -14.63 -7.38 10.38
N ASN A 364 -14.63 -7.39 11.71
CA ASN A 364 -15.86 -7.16 12.48
C ASN A 364 -16.48 -5.79 12.17
N MET A 365 -15.67 -4.81 11.78
CA MET A 365 -16.12 -3.49 11.34
C MET A 365 -16.39 -3.37 9.82
N GLY A 366 -16.31 -4.49 9.09
CA GLY A 366 -16.71 -4.59 7.69
C GLY A 366 -15.60 -4.40 6.65
N ASN A 367 -14.33 -4.43 7.05
CA ASN A 367 -13.23 -4.42 6.09
C ASN A 367 -13.00 -5.81 5.49
N ALA A 368 -12.75 -5.86 4.20
CA ALA A 368 -12.17 -7.00 3.48
C ALA A 368 -10.65 -6.82 3.37
N HIS A 369 -9.95 -7.85 2.89
CA HIS A 369 -8.51 -7.71 2.59
C HIS A 369 -8.23 -6.76 1.41
N ASP A 370 -7.10 -6.91 0.74
CA ASP A 370 -6.88 -6.21 -0.53
C ASP A 370 -7.82 -6.72 -1.63
N ARG A 371 -8.04 -5.90 -2.67
CA ARG A 371 -9.00 -6.24 -3.75
C ARG A 371 -8.69 -7.55 -4.48
N ALA A 372 -7.42 -7.97 -4.53
CA ALA A 372 -7.07 -9.20 -5.22
C ALA A 372 -7.42 -10.45 -4.39
N THR A 373 -7.56 -10.33 -3.07
CA THR A 373 -7.67 -11.48 -2.15
C THR A 373 -8.84 -11.40 -1.15
N GLY A 374 -9.49 -10.24 -0.98
CA GLY A 374 -10.31 -9.93 0.20
C GLY A 374 -11.79 -10.26 0.14
N GLY A 375 -12.32 -10.69 -1.00
CA GLY A 375 -13.75 -10.93 -1.14
C GLY A 375 -14.59 -9.63 -1.07
N THR A 376 -15.68 -9.63 -0.30
CA THR A 376 -16.63 -8.50 -0.23
C THR A 376 -16.60 -7.87 1.16
N GLY A 377 -16.35 -6.55 1.22
CA GLY A 377 -16.47 -5.76 2.46
C GLY A 377 -17.86 -5.15 2.64
N ALA A 378 -18.05 -4.38 3.70
CA ALA A 378 -19.29 -3.65 3.97
C ALA A 378 -19.58 -2.57 2.92
N PHE A 379 -18.55 -1.91 2.41
CA PHE A 379 -18.64 -0.91 1.35
C PHE A 379 -17.67 -1.21 0.20
N ALA A 380 -17.91 -0.60 -0.96
CA ALA A 380 -17.05 -0.76 -2.15
C ALA A 380 -15.58 -0.30 -1.94
N TYR A 381 -15.33 0.50 -0.89
CA TYR A 381 -14.01 1.00 -0.49
C TYR A 381 -13.44 0.30 0.76
N SER A 382 -14.14 -0.67 1.35
CA SER A 382 -13.73 -1.37 2.57
C SER A 382 -12.65 -2.44 2.30
N TYR A 383 -11.50 -2.02 1.73
CA TYR A 383 -10.43 -2.92 1.32
C TYR A 383 -9.07 -2.46 1.84
N GLY A 384 -8.21 -3.43 2.14
CA GLY A 384 -6.78 -3.21 2.26
C GLY A 384 -6.13 -2.76 0.94
N TYR A 385 -4.91 -2.27 1.07
CA TYR A 385 -4.06 -1.83 -0.01
C TYR A 385 -2.63 -2.35 0.15
N ARG A 386 -2.02 -2.71 -0.97
CA ARG A 386 -0.61 -3.12 -1.08
C ARG A 386 0.04 -2.35 -2.22
N ASP A 387 1.29 -1.94 -2.01
CA ASP A 387 2.12 -1.29 -3.03
C ASP A 387 3.42 -2.08 -3.17
N GLU A 388 3.52 -2.83 -4.26
CA GLU A 388 4.70 -3.68 -4.55
C GLU A 388 5.93 -2.83 -4.87
N VAL A 389 5.74 -1.65 -5.47
CA VAL A 389 6.83 -0.71 -5.78
C VAL A 389 7.30 -0.03 -4.50
N GLY A 390 6.36 0.37 -3.65
CA GLY A 390 6.62 0.96 -2.34
C GLY A 390 7.09 -0.04 -1.29
N ARG A 391 6.93 -1.35 -1.56
CA ARG A 391 7.25 -2.46 -0.66
C ARG A 391 6.57 -2.33 0.70
N PHE A 392 5.29 -1.97 0.72
CA PHE A 392 4.49 -1.96 1.95
C PHE A 392 3.06 -2.45 1.69
N ARG A 393 2.39 -2.85 2.77
CA ARG A 393 0.96 -3.15 2.77
C ARG A 393 0.28 -2.59 4.01
N THR A 394 -0.96 -2.17 3.87
CA THR A 394 -1.81 -1.70 4.97
C THR A 394 -2.32 -2.87 5.82
N VAL A 395 -2.84 -2.59 7.02
CA VAL A 395 -3.28 -3.58 8.02
C VAL A 395 -4.13 -4.69 7.41
N MET A 396 -5.12 -4.34 6.59
CA MET A 396 -6.07 -5.31 6.01
C MET A 396 -5.51 -6.11 4.83
N ALA A 397 -4.41 -5.71 4.20
CA ALA A 397 -3.91 -6.37 3.00
C ALA A 397 -3.09 -7.63 3.33
N TYR A 398 -3.14 -8.64 2.47
CA TYR A 398 -2.20 -9.77 2.51
C TYR A 398 -0.82 -9.39 1.99
N ALA A 399 0.16 -10.26 2.22
CA ALA A 399 1.51 -10.12 1.70
C ALA A 399 1.50 -9.98 0.16
N CYS A 400 2.47 -9.24 -0.36
CA CYS A 400 2.61 -9.05 -1.79
C CYS A 400 3.06 -10.38 -2.43
N PRO A 401 2.55 -10.75 -3.63
CA PRO A 401 2.83 -12.04 -4.22
C PRO A 401 4.29 -12.23 -4.67
N THR A 402 4.94 -11.14 -5.08
CA THR A 402 6.23 -11.15 -5.81
C THR A 402 7.37 -10.51 -5.02
N VAL A 403 7.07 -9.61 -4.09
CA VAL A 403 8.06 -8.84 -3.33
C VAL A 403 7.76 -8.89 -1.84
N SER A 404 8.79 -8.73 -1.00
CA SER A 404 8.56 -8.44 0.41
C SER A 404 7.87 -7.09 0.55
N CYS A 405 6.75 -7.05 1.26
CA CYS A 405 6.05 -5.81 1.61
C CYS A 405 5.52 -5.90 3.05
N PRO A 406 6.31 -5.45 4.04
CA PRO A 406 5.93 -5.43 5.44
C PRO A 406 4.59 -4.73 5.68
N ARG A 407 3.87 -5.21 6.68
CA ARG A 407 2.65 -4.55 7.14
C ARG A 407 3.01 -3.25 7.85
N VAL A 408 2.40 -2.16 7.41
CA VAL A 408 2.50 -0.86 8.08
C VAL A 408 1.25 -0.60 8.90
N LYS A 409 1.40 0.13 10.01
CA LYS A 409 0.32 0.51 10.94
C LYS A 409 -0.60 1.59 10.35
N TYR A 410 -1.20 1.29 9.21
CA TYR A 410 -2.16 2.12 8.48
C TYR A 410 -3.26 1.24 7.92
N PHE A 411 -4.51 1.67 8.06
CA PHE A 411 -5.62 1.23 7.22
C PHE A 411 -5.57 2.00 5.89
N SER A 412 -6.16 1.41 4.85
CA SER A 412 -6.14 2.00 3.51
C SER A 412 -6.78 3.38 3.48
N ASN A 413 -6.02 4.40 3.07
CA ASN A 413 -6.48 5.77 2.91
C ASN A 413 -5.68 6.45 1.79
N PRO A 414 -6.27 6.66 0.60
CA PRO A 414 -5.54 7.20 -0.55
C PRO A 414 -5.09 8.66 -0.38
N ARG A 415 -5.60 9.38 0.63
CA ARG A 415 -5.21 10.77 0.91
C ARG A 415 -3.93 10.88 1.73
N LEU A 416 -3.46 9.77 2.30
CA LEU A 416 -2.25 9.71 3.11
C LEU A 416 -1.12 9.09 2.31
N LEU A 417 0.10 9.51 2.63
CA LEU A 417 1.30 9.01 2.00
C LEU A 417 2.14 8.23 3.00
N TYR A 418 2.65 7.08 2.58
CA TYR A 418 3.73 6.35 3.21
C TYR A 418 4.93 6.40 2.28
N ASN A 419 6.05 6.97 2.74
CA ASN A 419 7.25 7.20 1.91
C ASN A 419 6.97 7.93 0.59
N GLY A 420 6.07 8.92 0.62
CA GLY A 420 5.66 9.69 -0.55
C GLY A 420 4.70 8.96 -1.51
N ARG A 421 4.27 7.74 -1.16
CA ARG A 421 3.36 6.91 -1.97
C ARG A 421 1.99 6.78 -1.30
N PRO A 422 0.88 6.83 -2.06
CA PRO A 422 -0.46 6.74 -1.49
C PRO A 422 -0.68 5.45 -0.68
N LEU A 423 -1.37 5.54 0.46
CA LEU A 423 -1.74 4.41 1.31
C LEU A 423 -3.06 3.73 0.88
N GLY A 424 -3.49 3.96 -0.35
CA GLY A 424 -4.74 3.44 -0.88
C GLY A 424 -4.91 3.83 -2.34
N ILE A 425 -5.98 3.34 -2.97
CA ILE A 425 -6.32 3.74 -4.32
C ILE A 425 -7.54 4.68 -4.25
N ASP A 426 -7.38 5.89 -4.78
CA ASP A 426 -8.51 6.78 -5.00
C ASP A 426 -9.20 6.37 -6.31
N HIS A 427 -10.33 5.66 -6.19
CA HIS A 427 -11.07 5.13 -7.35
C HIS A 427 -12.21 6.05 -7.79
N ILE A 428 -12.31 7.21 -7.19
CA ILE A 428 -13.46 8.09 -7.31
C ILE A 428 -12.90 9.49 -7.46
N VAL A 429 -13.38 10.24 -8.45
CA VAL A 429 -13.02 11.66 -8.59
C VAL A 429 -13.48 12.52 -7.39
N GLY A 430 -14.18 11.92 -6.41
CA GLY A 430 -14.82 12.58 -5.28
C GLY A 430 -16.05 13.41 -5.70
N PRO A 431 -16.79 13.99 -4.73
CA PRO A 431 -17.93 14.85 -5.02
C PRO A 431 -17.55 16.14 -5.76
N THR A 432 -16.27 16.55 -5.70
CA THR A 432 -15.73 17.75 -6.35
C THR A 432 -15.18 17.47 -7.75
N GLY A 433 -14.77 16.24 -8.03
CA GLY A 433 -14.33 15.85 -9.37
C GLY A 433 -15.52 15.60 -10.29
N HIS A 434 -15.26 15.57 -11.59
CA HIS A 434 -16.29 15.51 -12.62
C HIS A 434 -15.96 14.42 -13.64
N VAL A 435 -16.98 13.73 -14.14
CA VAL A 435 -16.86 12.69 -15.18
C VAL A 435 -17.71 13.06 -16.38
N ILE A 436 -17.15 12.97 -17.58
CA ILE A 436 -17.88 13.19 -18.84
C ILE A 436 -17.84 11.90 -19.65
N GLY A 437 -18.99 11.26 -19.82
CA GLY A 437 -19.18 10.12 -20.73
C GLY A 437 -19.59 10.58 -22.12
N ILE A 438 -18.95 10.04 -23.16
CA ILE A 438 -19.25 10.34 -24.56
C ILE A 438 -19.71 9.06 -25.25
N ASP A 439 -20.85 9.11 -25.94
CA ASP A 439 -21.35 8.00 -26.75
C ASP A 439 -22.10 8.56 -27.97
N MET A 440 -22.14 7.80 -29.07
CA MET A 440 -22.87 8.20 -30.28
C MET A 440 -24.34 7.79 -30.26
N THR A 441 -24.70 6.80 -29.43
CA THR A 441 -26.00 6.14 -29.44
C THR A 441 -26.98 6.77 -28.45
N ASP A 442 -28.16 7.16 -28.94
CA ASP A 442 -29.19 7.77 -28.08
C ASP A 442 -29.68 6.81 -26.99
N THR A 443 -29.76 5.52 -27.30
CA THR A 443 -30.22 4.49 -26.36
C THR A 443 -29.29 4.35 -25.15
N MET A 444 -27.98 4.25 -25.36
CA MET A 444 -27.03 4.13 -24.24
C MET A 444 -26.99 5.41 -23.41
N LEU A 445 -27.01 6.58 -24.07
CA LEU A 445 -27.07 7.87 -23.37
C LEU A 445 -28.34 8.02 -22.52
N ALA A 446 -29.49 7.58 -23.02
CA ALA A 446 -30.75 7.62 -22.27
C ALA A 446 -30.67 6.76 -21.00
N ILE A 447 -30.11 5.55 -21.11
CA ILE A 447 -29.89 4.65 -19.96
C ILE A 447 -28.93 5.29 -18.97
N ALA A 448 -27.80 5.82 -19.44
CA ALA A 448 -26.78 6.42 -18.58
C ALA A 448 -27.31 7.64 -17.81
N ARG A 449 -27.99 8.55 -18.51
CA ARG A 449 -28.61 9.75 -17.91
C ARG A 449 -29.68 9.41 -16.88
N LYS A 450 -30.47 8.35 -17.10
CA LYS A 450 -31.47 7.86 -16.14
C LYS A 450 -30.84 7.42 -14.82
N HIS A 451 -29.66 6.80 -14.86
CA HIS A 451 -29.02 6.23 -13.66
C HIS A 451 -28.01 7.17 -12.98
N ALA A 452 -27.53 8.21 -13.67
CA ALA A 452 -26.63 9.22 -13.12
C ALA A 452 -27.06 9.79 -11.73
N PRO A 453 -28.32 10.22 -11.51
CA PRO A 453 -28.75 10.70 -10.20
C PRO A 453 -28.82 9.58 -9.15
N ILE A 454 -29.21 8.36 -9.55
CA ILE A 454 -29.28 7.20 -8.64
C ILE A 454 -27.88 6.87 -8.11
N VAL A 455 -26.89 6.82 -9.00
CA VAL A 455 -25.49 6.60 -8.63
C VAL A 455 -24.98 7.69 -7.71
N ALA A 456 -25.28 8.96 -8.01
CA ALA A 456 -24.89 10.08 -7.14
C ALA A 456 -25.48 9.96 -5.74
N THR A 457 -26.77 9.62 -5.62
CA THR A 457 -27.42 9.37 -4.33
C THR A 457 -26.77 8.20 -3.58
N ASN A 458 -26.48 7.09 -4.28
CA ASN A 458 -25.83 5.93 -3.67
C ASN A 458 -24.40 6.23 -3.19
N LEU A 459 -23.72 7.17 -3.83
CA LEU A 459 -22.40 7.66 -3.43
C LEU A 459 -22.45 8.77 -2.35
N GLY A 460 -23.63 9.20 -1.93
CA GLY A 460 -23.81 10.27 -0.94
C GLY A 460 -23.54 11.67 -1.49
N TYR A 461 -23.65 11.88 -2.81
CA TYR A 461 -23.40 13.18 -3.43
C TYR A 461 -24.68 14.02 -3.48
N PRO A 462 -24.58 15.33 -3.21
CA PRO A 462 -25.75 16.23 -3.23
C PRO A 462 -26.35 16.34 -4.64
N THR A 463 -25.51 16.24 -5.67
CA THR A 463 -25.88 16.27 -7.08
C THR A 463 -24.97 15.33 -7.87
N SER A 464 -25.44 14.84 -9.01
CA SER A 464 -24.58 14.08 -9.92
C SER A 464 -23.45 14.96 -10.45
N ASN A 465 -22.22 14.45 -10.35
CA ASN A 465 -21.01 15.02 -10.92
C ASN A 465 -20.62 14.32 -12.24
N VAL A 466 -21.57 13.59 -12.85
CA VAL A 466 -21.39 12.88 -14.11
C VAL A 466 -22.27 13.51 -15.19
N GLU A 467 -21.68 13.79 -16.34
CA GLU A 467 -22.35 14.32 -17.52
C GLU A 467 -22.22 13.33 -18.69
N PHE A 468 -23.29 13.17 -19.48
CA PHE A 468 -23.26 12.33 -20.69
C PHE A 468 -23.57 13.15 -21.94
N ARG A 469 -22.62 13.23 -22.88
CA ARG A 469 -22.74 14.01 -24.12
C ARG A 469 -22.81 13.08 -25.33
N LYS A 470 -23.66 13.47 -26.29
CA LYS A 470 -23.71 12.78 -27.59
C LYS A 470 -22.54 13.25 -28.44
N GLY A 471 -21.74 12.32 -28.96
CA GLY A 471 -20.60 12.66 -29.80
C GLY A 471 -19.88 11.43 -30.33
N MET A 472 -19.04 11.66 -31.34
CA MET A 472 -18.16 10.62 -31.89
C MET A 472 -16.79 10.70 -31.22
N ALA A 473 -16.09 9.57 -31.10
CA ALA A 473 -14.73 9.56 -30.53
C ALA A 473 -13.72 10.36 -31.37
N ASP A 474 -13.99 10.57 -32.67
CA ASP A 474 -13.18 11.37 -33.58
C ASP A 474 -13.66 12.83 -33.69
N ALA A 475 -14.62 13.23 -32.87
CA ALA A 475 -15.11 14.61 -32.72
C ALA A 475 -15.68 14.78 -31.31
N ILE A 476 -14.78 14.78 -30.31
CA ILE A 476 -15.13 14.74 -28.89
C ILE A 476 -15.77 16.09 -28.51
N PRO A 477 -17.03 16.14 -28.02
CA PRO A 477 -17.74 17.36 -27.70
C PRO A 477 -17.31 17.93 -26.33
N VAL A 478 -16.01 18.13 -26.15
CA VAL A 478 -15.35 18.67 -24.97
C VAL A 478 -14.36 19.71 -25.45
N VAL A 479 -14.23 20.81 -24.71
CA VAL A 479 -13.33 21.91 -25.06
C VAL A 479 -11.86 21.51 -24.82
N ASP A 480 -10.95 22.22 -25.48
CA ASP A 480 -9.53 21.93 -25.44
C ASP A 480 -8.97 22.06 -24.01
N GLY A 481 -8.04 21.17 -23.64
CA GLY A 481 -7.24 21.34 -22.44
C GLY A 481 -8.03 21.34 -21.12
N THR A 482 -9.12 20.57 -21.02
CA THR A 482 -9.93 20.51 -19.78
C THR A 482 -9.94 19.16 -19.08
N ILE A 483 -9.44 18.11 -19.70
CA ILE A 483 -9.52 16.75 -19.16
C ILE A 483 -8.19 16.31 -18.53
N ASP A 484 -8.22 15.90 -17.26
CA ASP A 484 -7.05 15.40 -16.52
C ASP A 484 -6.74 13.93 -16.86
N LEU A 485 -7.78 13.11 -17.04
CA LEU A 485 -7.68 11.69 -17.34
C LEU A 485 -8.67 11.28 -18.43
N ILE A 486 -8.17 10.59 -19.46
CA ILE A 486 -8.98 9.96 -20.51
C ILE A 486 -8.94 8.45 -20.31
N ILE A 487 -10.10 7.80 -20.27
CA ILE A 487 -10.22 6.34 -20.22
C ILE A 487 -11.07 5.82 -21.38
N SER A 488 -10.75 4.63 -21.87
CA SER A 488 -11.52 3.91 -22.89
C SER A 488 -11.22 2.42 -22.80
N ASN A 489 -12.19 1.59 -23.19
CA ASN A 489 -12.05 0.14 -23.25
C ASN A 489 -12.72 -0.41 -24.52
N CYS A 490 -11.92 -0.94 -25.46
CA CYS A 490 -12.37 -1.59 -26.71
C CYS A 490 -13.33 -0.73 -27.56
N VAL A 491 -12.94 0.51 -27.88
CA VAL A 491 -13.75 1.42 -28.72
C VAL A 491 -12.96 1.98 -29.90
N ILE A 492 -11.66 2.20 -29.76
CA ILE A 492 -10.89 2.95 -30.76
C ILE A 492 -10.76 2.14 -32.05
N ASN A 493 -10.70 0.82 -31.96
CA ASN A 493 -10.69 -0.06 -33.13
C ASN A 493 -11.91 0.12 -34.04
N LEU A 494 -13.06 0.51 -33.47
CA LEU A 494 -14.31 0.73 -34.19
C LEU A 494 -14.35 2.09 -34.90
N ALA A 495 -13.43 3.00 -34.60
CA ALA A 495 -13.38 4.32 -35.21
C ALA A 495 -12.89 4.23 -36.67
N PRO A 496 -13.58 4.92 -37.62
CA PRO A 496 -13.14 4.99 -39.01
C PRO A 496 -11.76 5.66 -39.17
N ASP A 497 -11.50 6.76 -38.45
CA ASP A 497 -10.21 7.45 -38.42
C ASP A 497 -9.65 7.49 -37.00
N LYS A 498 -8.83 6.48 -36.67
CA LYS A 498 -8.17 6.34 -35.37
C LYS A 498 -7.17 7.46 -35.09
N ARG A 499 -6.49 7.97 -36.13
CA ARG A 499 -5.54 9.09 -35.95
C ARG A 499 -6.27 10.35 -35.53
N LYS A 500 -7.48 10.57 -36.03
CA LYS A 500 -8.34 11.67 -35.59
C LYS A 500 -8.81 11.49 -34.15
N VAL A 501 -9.16 10.27 -33.72
CA VAL A 501 -9.44 9.97 -32.30
C VAL A 501 -8.25 10.33 -31.41
N PHE A 502 -7.03 9.92 -31.77
CA PHE A 502 -5.84 10.25 -30.99
C PHE A 502 -5.58 11.76 -30.91
N ARG A 503 -5.80 12.50 -32.00
CA ARG A 503 -5.71 13.98 -31.99
C ARG A 503 -6.77 14.62 -31.10
N GLU A 504 -8.00 14.12 -31.13
CA GLU A 504 -9.08 14.61 -30.26
C GLU A 504 -8.79 14.34 -28.78
N MET A 505 -8.28 13.15 -28.46
CA MET A 505 -7.80 12.84 -27.11
C MET A 505 -6.72 13.83 -26.66
N PHE A 506 -5.72 14.10 -27.50
CA PHE A 506 -4.67 15.06 -27.18
C PHE A 506 -5.22 16.49 -27.03
N ARG A 507 -6.18 16.89 -27.88
CA ARG A 507 -6.84 18.20 -27.83
C ARG A 507 -7.52 18.45 -26.49
N VAL A 508 -8.35 17.50 -26.03
CA VAL A 508 -9.13 17.66 -24.80
C VAL A 508 -8.29 17.48 -23.53
N ALA A 509 -7.18 16.74 -23.59
CA ALA A 509 -6.28 16.57 -22.46
C ALA A 509 -5.65 17.90 -22.03
N LYS A 510 -5.59 18.17 -20.73
CA LYS A 510 -4.82 19.26 -20.12
C LYS A 510 -3.31 19.02 -20.31
N PRO A 511 -2.49 20.08 -20.32
CA PRO A 511 -1.08 19.96 -19.94
C PRO A 511 -0.93 19.24 -18.59
N GLY A 512 -0.13 18.19 -18.53
CA GLY A 512 -0.01 17.27 -17.40
C GLY A 512 -1.09 16.17 -17.34
N GLY A 513 -2.11 16.22 -18.20
CA GLY A 513 -3.14 15.21 -18.29
C GLY A 513 -2.62 13.90 -18.91
N ARG A 514 -3.33 12.80 -18.64
CA ARG A 514 -2.94 11.46 -19.12
C ARG A 514 -4.11 10.71 -19.76
N PHE A 515 -3.80 9.74 -20.62
CA PHE A 515 -4.77 8.71 -21.04
C PHE A 515 -4.42 7.39 -20.39
N THR A 516 -5.40 6.53 -20.13
CA THR A 516 -5.21 5.12 -19.79
C THR A 516 -6.28 4.30 -20.49
N ILE A 517 -5.88 3.53 -21.51
CA ILE A 517 -6.82 2.89 -22.43
C ILE A 517 -6.47 1.42 -22.55
N SER A 518 -7.50 0.58 -22.55
CA SER A 518 -7.42 -0.83 -22.90
C SER A 518 -8.03 -1.05 -24.29
N ASP A 519 -7.29 -1.67 -25.21
CA ASP A 519 -7.81 -2.02 -26.53
C ASP A 519 -7.12 -3.27 -27.08
N ILE A 520 -7.70 -3.84 -28.14
CA ILE A 520 -7.11 -4.97 -28.84
C ILE A 520 -6.11 -4.46 -29.88
N VAL A 521 -4.94 -5.07 -29.94
CA VAL A 521 -3.94 -4.83 -30.99
C VAL A 521 -3.51 -6.16 -31.60
N ALA A 522 -2.93 -6.10 -32.79
CA ALA A 522 -2.39 -7.24 -33.50
C ALA A 522 -0.84 -7.22 -33.51
N ASP A 523 -0.24 -8.40 -33.65
CA ASP A 523 1.22 -8.54 -33.79
C ASP A 523 1.70 -8.31 -35.22
N GLN A 524 0.78 -8.28 -36.18
CA GLN A 524 1.01 -8.03 -37.60
C GLN A 524 -0.21 -7.35 -38.24
N PRO A 525 -0.04 -6.68 -39.40
CA PRO A 525 -1.14 -5.98 -40.06
C PRO A 525 -2.33 -6.90 -40.36
N VAL A 526 -3.54 -6.42 -40.05
CA VAL A 526 -4.79 -7.15 -40.34
C VAL A 526 -5.01 -7.20 -41.87
N PRO A 527 -5.16 -8.38 -42.48
CA PRO A 527 -5.34 -8.54 -43.92
C PRO A 527 -6.73 -8.07 -44.37
N GLN A 528 -6.84 -7.68 -45.65
CA GLN A 528 -8.05 -7.04 -46.19
C GLN A 528 -9.34 -7.87 -46.01
N TYR A 529 -9.27 -9.20 -46.10
CA TYR A 529 -10.45 -10.04 -45.93
C TYR A 529 -11.00 -10.00 -44.49
N LEU A 530 -10.12 -9.92 -43.48
CA LEU A 530 -10.53 -9.71 -42.08
C LEU A 530 -10.95 -8.27 -41.84
N ALA A 531 -10.27 -7.29 -42.45
CA ALA A 531 -10.60 -5.87 -42.29
C ALA A 531 -12.03 -5.53 -42.78
N HIS A 532 -12.57 -6.30 -43.72
CA HIS A 532 -13.91 -6.13 -44.28
C HIS A 532 -14.97 -7.08 -43.68
N ASP A 533 -14.63 -7.84 -42.65
CA ASP A 533 -15.56 -8.69 -41.92
C ASP A 533 -16.34 -7.87 -40.89
N ALA A 534 -17.65 -7.74 -41.09
CA ALA A 534 -18.51 -6.93 -40.23
C ALA A 534 -18.74 -7.52 -38.83
N GLU A 535 -18.67 -8.85 -38.69
CA GLU A 535 -18.81 -9.52 -37.39
C GLU A 535 -17.54 -9.29 -36.57
N LYS A 536 -16.37 -9.51 -37.18
CA LYS A 536 -15.07 -9.26 -36.56
C LYS A 536 -14.77 -7.78 -36.32
N TRP A 537 -15.42 -6.88 -37.06
CA TRP A 537 -15.41 -5.46 -36.76
C TRP A 537 -16.10 -5.18 -35.42
N GLY A 538 -17.28 -5.77 -35.18
CA GLY A 538 -17.99 -5.68 -33.91
C GLY A 538 -17.18 -6.22 -32.72
N ASP A 539 -16.36 -7.24 -32.95
CA ASP A 539 -15.45 -7.84 -31.95
C ASP A 539 -14.17 -7.02 -31.71
N CYS A 540 -14.02 -5.84 -32.31
CA CYS A 540 -12.81 -5.00 -32.25
C CYS A 540 -11.54 -5.64 -32.88
N LEU A 541 -11.69 -6.68 -33.71
CA LEU A 541 -10.57 -7.40 -34.33
C LEU A 541 -10.21 -6.84 -35.70
N SER A 542 -11.19 -6.65 -36.59
CA SER A 542 -10.95 -6.17 -37.97
C SER A 542 -10.34 -4.78 -38.03
N GLY A 543 -10.69 -3.95 -37.06
CA GLY A 543 -10.17 -2.60 -36.91
C GLY A 543 -8.88 -2.52 -36.09
N ALA A 544 -8.32 -3.63 -35.61
CA ALA A 544 -7.13 -3.58 -34.76
C ALA A 544 -5.91 -3.07 -35.54
N LEU A 545 -5.15 -2.16 -34.91
CA LEU A 545 -3.84 -1.76 -35.40
C LEU A 545 -2.76 -2.70 -34.87
N THR A 546 -1.60 -2.70 -35.51
CA THR A 546 -0.40 -3.24 -34.86
C THR A 546 -0.08 -2.42 -33.61
N LEU A 547 0.59 -3.01 -32.61
CA LEU A 547 1.02 -2.22 -31.44
C LEU A 547 1.89 -1.02 -31.87
N THR A 548 2.77 -1.21 -32.86
CA THR A 548 3.59 -0.15 -33.44
C THR A 548 2.74 1.00 -33.98
N ASP A 549 1.76 0.71 -34.83
CA ASP A 549 0.91 1.73 -35.44
C ASP A 549 0.03 2.43 -34.41
N TYR A 550 -0.43 1.69 -33.40
CA TYR A 550 -1.24 2.23 -32.31
C TYR A 550 -0.44 3.23 -31.47
N ILE A 551 0.77 2.85 -31.03
CA ILE A 551 1.68 3.74 -30.29
C ILE A 551 2.10 4.92 -31.17
N ALA A 552 2.46 4.68 -32.43
CA ALA A 552 2.85 5.73 -33.37
C ALA A 552 1.72 6.75 -33.58
N GLY A 553 0.45 6.31 -33.59
CA GLY A 553 -0.70 7.20 -33.65
C GLY A 553 -0.81 8.12 -32.43
N MET A 554 -0.56 7.59 -31.22
CA MET A 554 -0.55 8.37 -29.98
C MET A 554 0.63 9.36 -29.92
N VAL A 555 1.83 8.91 -30.30
CA VAL A 555 3.02 9.78 -30.41
C VAL A 555 2.78 10.89 -31.44
N GLY A 556 2.23 10.54 -32.61
CA GLY A 556 1.91 11.51 -33.66
C GLY A 556 0.84 12.53 -33.27
N ALA A 557 0.01 12.22 -32.27
CA ALA A 557 -0.92 13.19 -31.67
C ALA A 557 -0.24 14.13 -30.66
N GLY A 558 0.92 13.74 -30.11
CA GLY A 558 1.73 14.54 -29.19
C GLY A 558 1.88 13.95 -27.79
N PHE A 559 1.36 12.74 -27.52
CA PHE A 559 1.55 12.08 -26.22
C PHE A 559 2.98 11.56 -26.06
N LEU A 560 3.49 11.63 -24.83
CA LEU A 560 4.80 11.13 -24.39
C LEU A 560 4.64 10.28 -23.11
N GLY A 561 5.71 9.69 -22.61
CA GLY A 561 5.76 8.70 -21.54
C GLY A 561 4.90 7.47 -21.81
N ILE A 562 4.73 7.06 -23.07
CA ILE A 562 3.83 5.96 -23.43
C ILE A 562 4.43 4.62 -23.00
N HIS A 563 3.69 3.86 -22.20
CA HIS A 563 4.12 2.56 -21.69
C HIS A 563 2.95 1.60 -21.43
N LEU A 564 3.30 0.33 -21.26
CA LEU A 564 2.39 -0.76 -20.93
C LEU A 564 2.08 -0.79 -19.43
N ILE A 565 0.81 -0.96 -19.11
CA ILE A 565 0.33 -1.29 -17.77
C ILE A 565 0.04 -2.79 -17.67
N LYS A 566 -0.55 -3.37 -18.72
CA LYS A 566 -0.92 -4.78 -18.78
C LYS A 566 -1.04 -5.25 -20.21
N ALA A 567 -0.59 -6.47 -20.50
CA ALA A 567 -0.93 -7.19 -21.72
C ALA A 567 -1.54 -8.55 -21.38
N SER A 568 -2.46 -9.03 -22.22
CA SER A 568 -2.97 -10.39 -22.15
C SER A 568 -3.30 -10.92 -23.56
N PRO A 569 -2.95 -12.18 -23.88
CA PRO A 569 -3.40 -12.80 -25.11
C PRO A 569 -4.92 -12.77 -25.23
N TRP A 570 -5.45 -12.61 -26.45
CA TRP A 570 -6.88 -12.60 -26.70
C TRP A 570 -7.31 -13.73 -27.63
N GLN A 571 -6.90 -13.68 -28.91
CA GLN A 571 -7.29 -14.67 -29.92
C GLN A 571 -6.23 -14.75 -31.01
N SER A 572 -6.10 -15.91 -31.66
CA SER A 572 -5.34 -16.05 -32.90
C SER A 572 -6.26 -16.41 -34.07
N ILE A 573 -6.06 -15.78 -35.23
CA ILE A 573 -6.78 -16.04 -36.48
C ILE A 573 -5.77 -16.11 -37.60
N ASP A 574 -5.68 -17.25 -38.30
CA ASP A 574 -4.78 -17.46 -39.46
C ASP A 574 -3.32 -17.04 -39.20
N GLY A 575 -2.83 -17.27 -37.97
CA GLY A 575 -1.48 -16.92 -37.54
C GLY A 575 -1.28 -15.47 -37.07
N ILE A 576 -2.31 -14.63 -37.12
CA ILE A 576 -2.34 -13.28 -36.52
C ILE A 576 -2.70 -13.43 -35.05
N HIS A 577 -1.90 -12.85 -34.16
CA HIS A 577 -2.11 -12.89 -32.72
C HIS A 577 -2.66 -11.54 -32.26
N PHE A 578 -3.87 -11.58 -31.72
CA PHE A 578 -4.51 -10.44 -31.09
C PHE A 578 -4.29 -10.50 -29.58
N PHE A 579 -4.01 -9.34 -28.99
CA PHE A 579 -3.79 -9.21 -27.57
C PHE A 579 -4.44 -7.92 -27.07
N SER A 580 -5.00 -8.00 -25.87
CA SER A 580 -5.47 -6.84 -25.14
C SER A 580 -4.28 -6.15 -24.49
N VAL A 581 -4.06 -4.89 -24.81
CA VAL A 581 -3.06 -4.04 -24.15
C VAL A 581 -3.74 -2.94 -23.38
N THR A 582 -3.23 -2.63 -22.21
CA THR A 582 -3.55 -1.41 -21.47
C THR A 582 -2.35 -0.50 -21.52
N LEU A 583 -2.50 0.64 -22.19
CA LEU A 583 -1.46 1.65 -22.37
C LEU A 583 -1.83 2.91 -21.62
N THR A 584 -0.83 3.62 -21.13
CA THR A 584 -1.00 4.97 -20.59
C THR A 584 0.08 5.89 -21.15
N GLY A 585 -0.19 7.19 -21.15
CA GLY A 585 0.75 8.22 -21.60
C GLY A 585 0.25 9.62 -21.24
N TYR A 586 1.09 10.62 -21.41
CA TYR A 586 0.94 11.97 -20.87
C TYR A 586 1.02 13.04 -21.94
N LYS A 587 0.23 14.09 -21.79
CA LYS A 587 0.41 15.35 -22.51
C LYS A 587 1.28 16.24 -21.65
N LEU A 588 2.56 16.36 -21.97
CA LEU A 588 3.47 17.19 -21.18
C LEU A 588 3.16 18.70 -21.39
N PRO A 589 3.48 19.56 -20.41
CA PRO A 589 3.40 21.01 -20.58
C PRO A 589 4.27 21.50 -21.75
N ALA A 590 3.77 22.49 -22.48
CA ALA A 590 4.51 23.10 -23.61
C ALA A 590 5.78 23.84 -23.17
N SER A 591 5.91 24.14 -21.88
CA SER A 591 7.10 24.72 -21.27
C SER A 591 7.34 24.04 -19.94
N ALA A 592 8.49 23.39 -19.78
CA ALA A 592 8.86 22.76 -18.54
C ALA A 592 9.15 23.80 -17.44
N PRO A 593 8.79 23.49 -16.18
CA PRO A 593 9.08 24.36 -15.05
C PRO A 593 10.60 24.54 -14.85
N VAL A 594 10.98 25.68 -14.27
CA VAL A 594 12.36 25.92 -13.85
C VAL A 594 12.75 24.87 -12.81
N SER A 595 13.84 24.17 -13.06
CA SER A 595 14.40 23.13 -12.19
C SER A 595 15.90 23.37 -12.04
N ASP A 596 16.49 22.97 -10.91
CA ASP A 596 17.94 22.95 -10.70
C ASP A 596 18.60 21.65 -11.19
N VAL A 597 17.79 20.68 -11.64
CA VAL A 597 18.28 19.45 -12.25
C VAL A 597 19.00 19.76 -13.56
N ARG A 598 20.18 19.18 -13.74
CA ARG A 598 21.02 19.33 -14.93
C ARG A 598 21.46 18.00 -15.53
N TYR A 599 21.39 16.92 -14.76
CA TYR A 599 21.82 15.58 -15.16
C TYR A 599 20.76 14.53 -14.83
N ALA A 600 20.73 13.48 -15.65
CA ALA A 600 20.01 12.25 -15.37
C ALA A 600 20.98 11.07 -15.51
N THR A 601 20.98 10.18 -14.52
CA THR A 601 21.78 8.94 -14.53
C THR A 601 20.86 7.73 -14.55
N LEU A 602 20.99 6.88 -15.58
CA LEU A 602 20.22 5.65 -15.70
C LEU A 602 20.67 4.63 -14.65
N ARG A 603 19.74 4.11 -13.86
CA ARG A 603 19.96 3.07 -12.84
C ARG A 603 19.96 1.67 -13.42
N GLY A 604 19.11 1.41 -14.40
CA GLY A 604 18.87 0.09 -15.00
C GLY A 604 17.39 -0.38 -14.89
N PRO A 605 17.08 -1.65 -15.17
CA PRO A 605 18.02 -2.73 -15.47
C PRO A 605 18.61 -2.68 -16.88
N PHE A 606 18.05 -1.90 -17.80
CA PHE A 606 18.59 -1.70 -19.15
C PHE A 606 20.04 -1.21 -19.12
N SER A 607 20.88 -1.72 -20.02
CA SER A 607 22.26 -1.26 -20.19
C SER A 607 22.34 0.08 -20.89
N ARG A 608 21.39 0.32 -21.82
CA ARG A 608 21.20 1.57 -22.56
C ARG A 608 19.73 1.78 -22.88
N VAL A 609 19.27 3.02 -22.86
CA VAL A 609 17.93 3.41 -23.32
C VAL A 609 17.97 4.68 -24.15
N VAL A 610 16.96 4.87 -25.00
CA VAL A 610 16.71 6.12 -25.72
C VAL A 610 15.31 6.62 -25.37
N ASP A 611 15.21 7.84 -24.87
CA ASP A 611 13.90 8.45 -24.55
C ASP A 611 13.16 8.92 -25.82
N GLU A 612 11.91 9.35 -25.65
CA GLU A 612 11.08 9.82 -26.75
C GLU A 612 11.49 11.18 -27.33
N LEU A 613 12.42 11.89 -26.69
CA LEU A 613 13.03 13.11 -27.20
C LEU A 613 14.37 12.82 -27.92
N GLY A 614 14.76 11.55 -28.03
CA GLY A 614 15.95 11.10 -28.74
C GLY A 614 17.24 11.10 -27.91
N THR A 615 17.16 11.31 -26.60
CA THR A 615 18.34 11.31 -25.74
C THR A 615 18.70 9.88 -25.37
N ALA A 616 19.97 9.52 -25.59
CA ALA A 616 20.51 8.22 -25.20
C ALA A 616 21.15 8.29 -23.82
N TYR A 617 20.89 7.26 -23.01
CA TYR A 617 21.45 7.08 -21.67
C TYR A 617 22.13 5.73 -21.57
N PHE A 618 23.31 5.73 -20.95
CA PHE A 618 24.04 4.52 -20.60
C PHE A 618 23.99 4.34 -19.09
N ARG A 619 23.82 3.10 -18.64
CA ARG A 619 23.67 2.79 -17.21
C ARG A 619 24.86 3.31 -16.41
N GLY A 620 24.56 4.05 -15.35
CA GLY A 620 25.50 4.70 -14.43
C GLY A 620 26.32 5.87 -15.00
N ILE A 621 26.12 6.25 -16.26
CA ILE A 621 26.79 7.41 -16.86
C ILE A 621 25.83 8.61 -16.77
N PRO A 622 26.22 9.71 -16.08
CA PRO A 622 25.39 10.90 -16.00
C PRO A 622 25.31 11.61 -17.35
N GLN A 623 24.08 11.82 -17.82
CA GLN A 623 23.80 12.51 -19.08
C GLN A 623 23.23 13.91 -18.80
N PRO A 624 23.76 14.98 -19.41
CA PRO A 624 23.14 16.31 -19.33
C PRO A 624 21.72 16.31 -19.89
N VAL A 625 20.80 17.01 -19.22
CA VAL A 625 19.37 17.05 -19.60
C VAL A 625 18.81 18.47 -19.67
N THR A 626 17.85 18.67 -20.56
CA THR A 626 17.06 19.89 -20.65
C THR A 626 15.86 19.84 -19.70
N PRO A 627 15.21 20.97 -19.38
CA PRO A 627 13.98 20.98 -18.58
C PRO A 627 12.86 20.08 -19.15
N ASP A 628 12.72 20.00 -20.47
CA ASP A 628 11.70 19.15 -21.11
C ASP A 628 11.97 17.67 -20.89
N ILE A 629 13.24 17.26 -21.00
CA ILE A 629 13.68 15.91 -20.64
C ILE A 629 13.41 15.63 -19.16
N VAL A 630 13.72 16.58 -18.26
CA VAL A 630 13.42 16.43 -16.83
C VAL A 630 11.92 16.20 -16.62
N CYS A 631 11.06 16.93 -17.32
CA CYS A 631 9.62 16.75 -17.25
C CYS A 631 9.18 15.35 -17.70
N LEU A 632 9.73 14.85 -18.81
CA LEU A 632 9.49 13.51 -19.32
C LEU A 632 9.97 12.44 -18.33
N LEU A 633 11.22 12.51 -17.90
CA LEU A 633 11.84 11.53 -17.02
C LEU A 633 11.21 11.51 -15.61
N SER A 634 10.54 12.59 -15.21
CA SER A 634 9.81 12.64 -13.94
C SER A 634 8.47 11.88 -13.98
N GLN A 635 7.99 11.46 -15.16
CA GLN A 635 6.74 10.69 -15.27
C GLN A 635 6.97 9.21 -14.95
N ALA A 636 5.94 8.55 -14.42
CA ALA A 636 5.98 7.09 -14.28
C ALA A 636 5.86 6.40 -15.66
N PRO A 637 6.62 5.32 -15.92
CA PRO A 637 7.57 4.64 -15.05
C PRO A 637 9.01 5.12 -15.25
N LEU A 638 9.26 6.12 -16.12
CA LEU A 638 10.61 6.65 -16.36
C LEU A 638 11.31 7.05 -15.05
N ALA A 639 10.58 7.68 -14.13
CA ALA A 639 11.11 8.16 -12.86
C ALA A 639 11.84 7.08 -12.03
N SER A 640 11.42 5.81 -12.08
CA SER A 640 12.10 4.75 -11.33
C SER A 640 13.44 4.33 -11.94
N HIS A 641 13.66 4.61 -13.23
CA HIS A 641 14.88 4.25 -13.95
C HIS A 641 15.99 5.31 -13.82
N PHE A 642 15.70 6.53 -13.40
CA PHE A 642 16.68 7.62 -13.38
C PHE A 642 16.91 8.18 -11.99
N ILE A 643 18.14 8.66 -11.76
CA ILE A 643 18.45 9.61 -10.71
C ILE A 643 18.61 10.98 -11.38
N LEU A 644 17.79 11.94 -10.96
CA LEU A 644 17.84 13.32 -11.44
C LEU A 644 18.64 14.17 -10.44
N SER A 645 19.67 14.88 -10.92
CA SER A 645 20.59 15.63 -10.05
C SER A 645 21.04 16.96 -10.67
N SER A 646 21.44 17.90 -9.81
CA SER A 646 22.03 19.18 -10.23
C SER A 646 23.50 19.06 -10.65
N SER A 647 24.22 18.09 -10.10
CA SER A 647 25.61 17.74 -10.43
C SER A 647 25.71 16.34 -11.05
N PRO A 648 26.73 16.04 -11.87
CA PRO A 648 26.89 14.72 -12.48
C PRO A 648 27.09 13.65 -11.39
N LEU A 649 26.33 12.56 -11.48
CA LEU A 649 26.40 11.41 -10.57
C LEU A 649 26.75 10.15 -11.36
N TRP A 650 27.90 9.56 -11.07
CA TRP A 650 28.32 8.28 -11.62
C TRP A 650 27.86 7.15 -10.72
N LEU A 651 27.37 6.06 -11.31
CA LEU A 651 27.06 4.83 -10.59
C LEU A 651 27.95 3.71 -11.14
N ASP A 652 28.36 2.80 -10.27
CA ASP A 652 29.02 1.57 -10.64
C ASP A 652 28.34 0.37 -9.95
N ARG A 653 28.89 -0.83 -10.15
CA ARG A 653 28.31 -2.06 -9.62
C ARG A 653 28.33 -2.17 -8.09
N ALA A 654 29.09 -1.32 -7.39
CA ALA A 654 29.13 -1.30 -5.94
C ALA A 654 28.08 -0.37 -5.33
N ASP A 655 27.42 0.47 -6.15
CA ASP A 655 26.33 1.33 -5.70
C ASP A 655 25.01 0.57 -5.65
N ASP A 656 24.35 0.55 -4.49
CA ASP A 656 23.07 -0.16 -4.30
C ASP A 656 21.93 0.35 -5.22
N ARG A 657 22.09 1.52 -5.83
CA ARG A 657 21.11 2.09 -6.77
C ARG A 657 21.33 1.61 -8.21
N TRP A 658 22.48 0.98 -8.51
CA TRP A 658 22.78 0.33 -9.78
C TRP A 658 21.99 -0.98 -9.89
N MET A 659 21.20 -1.12 -10.95
CA MET A 659 20.39 -2.30 -11.20
C MET A 659 20.80 -2.96 -12.51
N ALA A 660 21.17 -4.24 -12.47
CA ALA A 660 21.46 -5.03 -13.65
C ALA A 660 20.91 -6.44 -13.46
N ILE A 661 20.39 -7.04 -14.53
CA ILE A 661 19.92 -8.41 -14.52
C ILE A 661 20.70 -9.13 -15.60
N TYR A 662 21.67 -9.93 -15.16
CA TYR A 662 22.55 -10.64 -16.07
C TYR A 662 21.93 -11.98 -16.46
N PRO A 663 22.03 -12.36 -17.74
CA PRO A 663 21.58 -13.68 -18.20
C PRO A 663 22.48 -14.78 -17.65
N ALA A 664 21.91 -15.98 -17.48
CA ALA A 664 22.67 -17.15 -17.09
C ALA A 664 23.68 -17.53 -18.18
N ASN A 665 24.90 -17.92 -17.78
CA ASN A 665 25.93 -18.39 -18.71
C ASN A 665 25.70 -19.86 -19.13
N THR A 666 24.59 -20.11 -19.82
CA THR A 666 24.16 -21.43 -20.29
C THR A 666 23.66 -21.37 -21.75
N PRO A 667 23.74 -22.47 -22.52
CA PRO A 667 23.14 -22.52 -23.86
C PRO A 667 21.65 -22.17 -23.82
N CYS A 668 21.14 -21.57 -24.89
CA CYS A 668 19.71 -21.28 -25.03
C CYS A 668 19.11 -21.88 -26.30
N THR A 669 17.79 -22.04 -26.31
CA THR A 669 17.03 -22.58 -27.43
C THR A 669 15.89 -21.63 -27.78
N TRP A 670 15.59 -21.51 -29.07
CA TRP A 670 14.39 -20.82 -29.50
C TRP A 670 13.16 -21.71 -29.29
N GLN A 671 12.11 -21.15 -28.69
CA GLN A 671 10.90 -21.88 -28.27
C GLN A 671 9.61 -21.27 -28.82
N GLY A 672 9.71 -20.40 -29.83
CA GLY A 672 8.56 -19.71 -30.43
C GLY A 672 8.23 -18.34 -29.82
N HIS A 673 9.06 -17.86 -28.88
CA HIS A 673 8.82 -16.63 -28.14
C HIS A 673 9.32 -15.38 -28.87
N PHE A 674 8.51 -14.33 -28.79
CA PHE A 674 8.81 -12.97 -29.24
C PHE A 674 8.59 -12.01 -28.08
N ALA A 675 9.52 -11.07 -27.91
CA ALA A 675 9.40 -9.94 -27.02
C ALA A 675 8.87 -8.73 -27.77
N LEU A 676 7.78 -8.14 -27.27
CA LEU A 676 7.22 -6.92 -27.81
C LEU A 676 7.42 -5.80 -26.78
N PHE A 677 8.36 -4.90 -27.05
CA PHE A 677 8.68 -3.80 -26.15
C PHE A 677 7.66 -2.67 -26.30
N ALA A 678 7.03 -2.24 -25.22
CA ALA A 678 5.96 -1.24 -25.25
C ALA A 678 6.34 0.10 -24.61
N GLY A 679 7.57 0.22 -24.09
CA GLY A 679 8.10 1.44 -23.50
C GLY A 679 8.37 1.34 -21.99
N PRO A 680 8.80 2.44 -21.34
CA PRO A 680 8.54 3.82 -21.77
C PRO A 680 9.51 4.39 -22.81
N PHE A 681 10.60 3.69 -23.12
CA PHE A 681 11.63 4.14 -24.06
C PHE A 681 11.24 3.84 -25.52
N ILE A 682 11.84 4.56 -26.48
CA ILE A 682 11.67 4.23 -27.91
C ILE A 682 12.59 3.08 -28.32
N GLU A 683 13.73 2.96 -27.64
CA GLU A 683 14.70 1.89 -27.82
C GLU A 683 15.36 1.58 -26.48
N ALA A 684 15.61 0.30 -26.21
CA ALA A 684 16.32 -0.16 -25.03
C ALA A 684 17.22 -1.34 -25.36
N ALA A 685 18.33 -1.48 -24.63
CA ALA A 685 19.24 -2.60 -24.75
C ALA A 685 19.46 -3.29 -23.40
N ASP A 686 19.63 -4.60 -23.43
CA ASP A 686 19.98 -5.39 -22.26
C ASP A 686 21.50 -5.60 -22.16
N ASP A 687 21.92 -6.42 -21.20
CA ASP A 687 23.32 -6.77 -20.97
C ASP A 687 23.86 -7.84 -21.94
N ASP A 688 23.00 -8.44 -22.77
CA ASP A 688 23.34 -9.45 -23.79
C ASP A 688 23.36 -8.87 -25.22
N HIS A 689 23.30 -7.53 -25.33
CA HIS A 689 23.31 -6.78 -26.59
C HIS A 689 22.05 -6.91 -27.47
N HIS A 690 20.95 -7.42 -26.94
CA HIS A 690 19.67 -7.31 -27.64
C HIS A 690 19.24 -5.84 -27.68
N VAL A 691 18.72 -5.41 -28.82
CA VAL A 691 18.15 -4.07 -29.00
C VAL A 691 16.65 -4.21 -29.24
N TYR A 692 15.86 -3.70 -28.31
CA TYR A 692 14.42 -3.69 -28.37
C TYR A 692 13.92 -2.33 -28.81
N ARG A 693 13.22 -2.28 -29.94
CA ARG A 693 12.55 -1.08 -30.42
C ARG A 693 11.07 -1.14 -30.09
N ARG A 694 10.52 -0.01 -29.68
CA ARG A 694 9.14 0.04 -29.19
C ARG A 694 8.15 -0.32 -30.30
N GLY A 695 7.29 -1.30 -30.01
CA GLY A 695 6.30 -1.86 -30.93
C GLY A 695 6.84 -2.94 -31.86
N GLU A 696 8.16 -3.08 -32.01
CA GLU A 696 8.76 -4.08 -32.90
C GLU A 696 8.91 -5.42 -32.16
N PRO A 697 8.32 -6.52 -32.68
CA PRO A 697 8.51 -7.84 -32.08
C PRO A 697 9.92 -8.37 -32.39
N VAL A 698 10.63 -8.81 -31.35
CA VAL A 698 11.98 -9.38 -31.44
C VAL A 698 11.93 -10.85 -31.05
N GLU A 699 12.51 -11.73 -31.88
CA GLU A 699 12.67 -13.14 -31.53
C GLU A 699 13.59 -13.29 -30.33
N ILE A 700 13.19 -14.10 -29.35
CA ILE A 700 13.96 -14.32 -28.13
C ILE A 700 14.13 -15.81 -27.84
N CYS A 701 15.32 -16.18 -27.35
CA CYS A 701 15.56 -17.53 -26.85
C CYS A 701 15.13 -17.68 -25.39
N SER A 702 15.13 -18.92 -24.90
CA SER A 702 14.76 -19.26 -23.52
C SER A 702 15.53 -18.48 -22.45
N LYS A 703 16.79 -18.11 -22.71
CA LYS A 703 17.62 -17.33 -21.79
C LYS A 703 17.15 -15.88 -21.69
N THR A 704 16.94 -15.23 -22.84
CA THR A 704 16.44 -13.86 -22.92
C THR A 704 15.04 -13.76 -22.35
N LEU A 705 14.20 -14.77 -22.56
CA LEU A 705 12.88 -14.87 -21.94
C LEU A 705 12.96 -14.75 -20.42
N THR A 706 13.81 -15.57 -19.77
CA THR A 706 13.99 -15.52 -18.30
C THR A 706 14.46 -14.14 -17.82
N VAL A 707 15.31 -13.44 -18.57
CA VAL A 707 15.74 -12.07 -18.23
C VAL A 707 14.57 -11.09 -18.34
N LEU A 708 13.79 -11.17 -19.42
CA LEU A 708 12.67 -10.27 -19.67
C LEU A 708 11.47 -10.54 -18.74
N GLU A 709 11.35 -11.74 -18.18
CA GLU A 709 10.35 -12.10 -17.15
C GLU A 709 10.72 -11.58 -15.75
N ALA A 710 11.97 -11.13 -15.54
CA ALA A 710 12.37 -10.57 -14.25
C ALA A 710 11.71 -9.20 -14.00
N ASP A 711 11.42 -8.90 -12.73
CA ASP A 711 10.63 -7.73 -12.29
C ASP A 711 11.05 -6.39 -12.89
N GLY A 712 12.34 -6.20 -13.18
CA GLY A 712 12.86 -4.96 -13.76
C GLY A 712 12.57 -4.77 -15.26
N TYR A 713 12.32 -5.86 -15.99
CA TYR A 713 12.01 -5.84 -17.42
C TYR A 713 10.52 -6.12 -17.68
N ALA A 714 9.93 -7.08 -16.97
CA ALA A 714 8.59 -7.61 -17.25
C ALA A 714 7.48 -6.55 -17.47
N PRO A 715 7.41 -5.44 -16.70
CA PRO A 715 6.38 -4.42 -16.92
C PRO A 715 6.44 -3.72 -18.29
N HIS A 716 7.58 -3.82 -18.99
CA HIS A 716 7.84 -3.11 -20.25
C HIS A 716 7.60 -3.95 -21.50
N PHE A 717 7.38 -5.26 -21.34
CA PHE A 717 7.28 -6.21 -22.44
C PHE A 717 5.95 -6.95 -22.43
N ALA A 718 5.40 -7.17 -23.62
CA ALA A 718 4.44 -8.23 -23.85
C ALA A 718 5.18 -9.42 -24.50
N ILE A 719 5.07 -10.60 -23.90
CA ILE A 719 5.67 -11.83 -24.44
C ILE A 719 4.62 -12.60 -25.23
N ILE A 720 4.95 -12.98 -26.46
CA ILE A 720 4.06 -13.71 -27.37
C ILE A 720 4.73 -15.03 -27.76
N ASN A 721 3.99 -16.13 -27.75
CA ASN A 721 4.45 -17.39 -28.34
C ASN A 721 3.68 -17.66 -29.65
N ARG A 722 4.30 -17.38 -30.80
CA ARG A 722 3.67 -17.53 -32.12
C ARG A 722 3.47 -18.98 -32.55
N ALA A 723 4.16 -19.92 -31.92
CA ALA A 723 4.02 -21.34 -32.22
C ALA A 723 2.80 -21.97 -31.54
N GLY A 724 2.13 -21.25 -30.62
CA GLY A 724 0.99 -21.73 -29.82
C GLY A 724 1.33 -22.85 -28.82
N ARG A 725 2.56 -23.41 -28.90
CA ARG A 725 3.17 -24.42 -28.04
C ARG A 725 4.68 -24.28 -28.12
N ASN A 726 5.39 -24.74 -27.10
CA ASN A 726 6.86 -24.78 -27.14
C ASN A 726 7.33 -25.65 -28.32
N VAL A 727 8.17 -25.07 -29.16
CA VAL A 727 8.87 -25.76 -30.25
C VAL A 727 10.32 -26.01 -29.84
N SER A 728 10.91 -27.11 -30.33
CA SER A 728 12.32 -27.42 -30.07
C SER A 728 13.18 -26.93 -31.23
N GLY A 729 14.05 -25.95 -30.96
CA GLY A 729 15.18 -25.61 -31.83
C GLY A 729 16.50 -26.21 -31.33
N ASP A 730 17.51 -26.24 -32.18
CA ASP A 730 18.87 -26.61 -31.78
C ASP A 730 19.42 -25.62 -30.74
N ALA A 731 20.17 -26.12 -29.77
CA ALA A 731 20.80 -25.28 -28.76
C ALA A 731 21.92 -24.44 -29.39
N VAL A 732 21.86 -23.13 -29.19
CA VAL A 732 22.91 -22.20 -29.60
C VAL A 732 23.68 -21.75 -28.36
N THR A 733 25.01 -21.88 -28.41
CA THR A 733 25.88 -21.42 -27.33
C THR A 733 25.98 -19.91 -27.39
N CYS A 734 25.64 -19.27 -26.28
CA CYS A 734 25.35 -17.86 -26.20
C CYS A 734 26.30 -17.22 -25.17
N SER A 735 27.36 -16.52 -25.64
CA SER A 735 28.36 -15.90 -24.75
C SER A 735 27.88 -14.53 -24.25
N PRO A 736 28.09 -14.16 -22.96
CA PRO A 736 27.82 -12.80 -22.45
C PRO A 736 28.63 -11.68 -23.13
N THR A 737 29.59 -12.04 -23.99
CA THR A 737 30.46 -11.11 -24.73
C THR A 737 30.30 -11.20 -26.25
N GLY A 738 29.33 -11.99 -26.73
CA GLY A 738 29.04 -12.18 -28.15
C GLY A 738 27.57 -11.93 -28.46
N ASN A 739 27.26 -11.70 -29.73
CA ASN A 739 25.87 -11.52 -30.16
C ASN A 739 25.12 -12.85 -30.00
N CYS A 740 24.18 -12.88 -29.06
CA CYS A 740 23.17 -13.93 -28.95
C CYS A 740 22.00 -13.61 -29.88
N CYS A 741 21.68 -14.55 -30.77
CA CYS A 741 20.55 -14.53 -31.70
C CYS A 741 20.54 -13.36 -32.70
#